data_AF-A0A969XVM1-F1
#
_entry.id   AF-A0A969XVM1-F1
#
_cell.length_a   1.000
_cell.length_b   1.000
_cell.length_c   1.000
_cell.angle_alpha   90.00
_cell.angle_beta   90.00
_cell.angle_gamma   90.00
#
_symmetry.space_group_name_H-M   'P 1'
#
loop_
_entity.id
_entity.type
_entity.pdbx_description
1 polymer ?
#
loop_
_entity_poly.entity_id
_entity_poly.type
_entity_poly.pdbx_seq_one_letter_code
_entity_poly.pdbx_strand_id
1 'polypeptide(L)'
;MTTTRAWTRGLEPLEPRVFLSGSAWGELAETQVLDVLPGSTTTVDGLIETAGDSNVYGFVVPADGRFKIAMDGAGDLDSFLELYDARGRLLRRNNDAWRGNPDSAIALRARAGDLFYVRTAGAGDTAGTFTLSLTSDPIDDYGNEAATAGRLAVNRWGRGATRGRVHYAGDVDLLAFESPRTGTMSVSLAALGYRSTLSGSLAVLDAGGQVLATADAAETTAALAFDVDAGRMYTLRVSGAGDTTGAYAVLVDTVGPPPVADPTIEPVHLEIAPAATVTAEGQIAGAADCGLYSFVMPADGRFTLEMNAAGGTLDPVLELYDTYGRRLMWNDNASRTGRDSLISLRARTGEMFYVKAAGNGNSSGGYTLRLTSDPVDDYGDTNVTAGQLGVNRLGQGGRRGWVNYGQDVDLMRLVATRTGVMNVAMAALGPDTSLSGSLAVTDADANVLSDSGGVGASQAQLAFNVTAGQVYYVRISGTDQSVGRYAILVQTDERAPQPDPDPPTPPAPDDDTEPSPEPSPDPALVPGTVVVAEVQDTPAGAHLLVLGTNGNDTITLWQTADALTLTANSQTYSFTEDLAAVTIYAFDGSDTLRITHTVTVETFVDAGGGNDMIFDAGAAAELLGGAGDDLIVTVGGSGSDRATGGSGFDSYWIDSADTATDLSAVENAGGTYHRIDEFYQPFTNDPASANYIPMTIAGQNLPDPRATTMANGWQNYAAAPLFVGTPVYSDIQQGNIGDCYYLASLAGYAHDDPNIIRQMIAPLGDGTYAVRFHRGGQEVYLRIDADLPVRYSRLVYAKLGAEGETWVALAEKAYAYFRYDDNSYDSLAGGWMSTVYKEITNRSSALRWTSGMTAGAMFTYIAGQIAAGATVSLGSYGAPAGPIVGSHAYAVLGTEVVNGVQYVTVHNPWGADGGTAYDSNPKDGVLRLTMDIVKNAFMAIAVSFA
;
A
#
# COMPACT_ATOMS: atom_id res chain seq x y z
N MET A 1 49.48 25.13 -6.32
CA MET A 1 49.06 24.49 -5.06
C MET A 1 48.30 25.57 -4.28
N THR A 2 47.01 25.47 -3.95
CA THR A 2 46.04 24.37 -4.16
C THR A 2 44.60 24.95 -4.16
N THR A 3 43.62 24.13 -4.53
CA THR A 3 42.13 24.25 -4.58
C THR A 3 41.43 25.00 -3.41
N THR A 4 40.14 25.40 -3.42
CA THR A 4 38.92 24.75 -4.01
C THR A 4 37.71 25.72 -4.17
N ARG A 5 36.62 25.22 -4.79
CA ARG A 5 35.37 25.87 -5.27
C ARG A 5 34.35 26.34 -4.20
N ALA A 6 33.42 27.20 -4.62
CA ALA A 6 31.96 27.04 -4.40
C ALA A 6 31.17 27.60 -5.61
N TRP A 7 29.94 27.12 -5.85
CA TRP A 7 29.12 27.44 -7.03
C TRP A 7 27.91 28.33 -6.69
N THR A 8 27.55 29.25 -7.58
CA THR A 8 26.17 29.72 -7.77
C THR A 8 25.85 29.67 -9.26
N ARG A 9 24.75 29.00 -9.62
CA ARG A 9 24.32 28.82 -11.01
C ARG A 9 23.06 29.64 -11.24
N GLY A 10 23.23 30.87 -11.73
CA GLY A 10 22.11 31.66 -12.23
C GLY A 10 21.49 30.98 -13.45
N LEU A 11 20.17 30.95 -13.52
CA LEU A 11 19.43 30.63 -14.73
C LEU A 11 19.33 31.91 -15.56
N GLU A 12 20.10 32.00 -16.65
CA GLU A 12 19.84 33.00 -17.69
C GLU A 12 18.61 32.56 -18.51
N PRO A 13 17.69 33.47 -18.88
CA PRO A 13 16.61 33.16 -19.81
C PRO A 13 17.20 32.79 -21.19
N LEU A 14 16.78 31.66 -21.74
CA LEU A 14 17.16 31.27 -23.10
C LEU A 14 16.42 32.16 -24.10
N GLU A 15 17.15 32.97 -24.89
CA GLU A 15 16.55 33.78 -25.95
C GLU A 15 15.83 32.89 -27.00
N PRO A 16 14.61 33.26 -27.44
CA PRO A 16 13.87 32.50 -28.44
C PRO A 16 14.47 32.71 -29.84
N ARG A 17 15.14 31.68 -30.38
CA ARG A 17 15.60 31.68 -31.77
C ARG A 17 14.50 31.24 -32.74
N VAL A 18 14.04 32.21 -33.51
CA VAL A 18 13.06 32.15 -34.62
C VAL A 18 13.24 30.93 -35.54
N PHE A 19 12.16 30.19 -35.76
CA PHE A 19 11.83 29.57 -37.05
C PHE A 19 10.32 29.31 -37.17
N LEU A 20 9.61 30.14 -37.95
CA LEU A 20 8.58 29.76 -38.93
C LEU A 20 8.03 31.04 -39.59
N SER A 21 8.11 31.13 -40.91
CA SER A 21 7.70 32.33 -41.66
C SER A 21 6.23 32.26 -42.07
N GLY A 22 5.38 33.17 -41.57
CA GLY A 22 4.08 33.47 -42.19
C GLY A 22 2.81 33.28 -41.35
N SER A 23 2.78 33.69 -40.07
CA SER A 23 1.53 33.91 -39.30
C SER A 23 1.83 34.69 -38.02
N ALA A 24 0.95 35.62 -37.61
CA ALA A 24 0.67 36.22 -36.28
C ALA A 24 1.77 36.52 -35.21
N TRP A 25 3.02 36.08 -35.36
CA TRP A 25 4.03 36.07 -34.29
C TRP A 25 4.95 37.31 -34.26
N GLY A 26 4.47 38.45 -34.78
CA GLY A 26 5.26 39.69 -34.85
C GLY A 26 5.38 40.45 -33.53
N GLU A 27 4.49 40.18 -32.57
CA GLU A 27 4.21 41.06 -31.42
C GLU A 27 4.51 40.44 -30.04
N LEU A 28 5.25 39.33 -30.00
CA LEU A 28 5.71 38.72 -28.73
C LEU A 28 6.63 39.62 -27.87
N ALA A 29 7.03 40.80 -28.37
CA ALA A 29 7.79 41.79 -27.62
C ALA A 29 6.94 42.61 -26.62
N GLU A 30 5.61 42.61 -26.76
CA GLU A 30 4.69 43.41 -25.92
C GLU A 30 3.58 42.56 -25.26
N THR A 31 3.66 41.22 -25.32
CA THR A 31 2.68 40.31 -24.72
C THR A 31 2.55 40.50 -23.20
N GLN A 32 1.36 40.87 -22.74
CA GLN A 32 1.04 40.95 -21.32
C GLN A 32 1.09 39.54 -20.69
N VAL A 33 1.93 39.38 -19.66
CA VAL A 33 1.90 38.18 -18.82
C VAL A 33 0.93 38.43 -17.66
N LEU A 34 0.01 37.49 -17.46
CA LEU A 34 -0.98 37.50 -16.40
C LEU A 34 -0.48 36.64 -15.23
N ASP A 35 -0.41 37.25 -14.05
CA ASP A 35 -0.15 36.53 -12.81
C ASP A 35 -1.42 35.77 -12.40
N VAL A 36 -1.33 34.44 -12.36
CA VAL A 36 -2.40 33.55 -11.88
C VAL A 36 -1.94 32.93 -10.57
N LEU A 37 -2.79 32.95 -9.54
CA LEU A 37 -2.51 32.29 -8.26
C LEU A 37 -3.15 30.89 -8.22
N PRO A 38 -2.62 29.93 -7.44
CA PRO A 38 -3.29 28.66 -7.17
C PRO A 38 -4.71 28.88 -6.61
N GLY A 39 -5.67 28.03 -6.98
CA GLY A 39 -7.06 28.10 -6.50
C GLY A 39 -7.84 29.35 -6.90
N SER A 40 -7.28 30.23 -7.73
CA SER A 40 -7.85 31.54 -8.06
C SER A 40 -8.38 31.62 -9.50
N THR A 41 -9.18 32.65 -9.78
CA THR A 41 -9.49 33.06 -11.16
C THR A 41 -8.93 34.46 -11.42
N THR A 42 -7.98 34.57 -12.33
CA THR A 42 -7.50 35.86 -12.85
C THR A 42 -8.33 36.26 -14.06
N THR A 43 -8.86 37.47 -14.06
CA THR A 43 -9.66 38.02 -15.18
C THR A 43 -8.97 39.21 -15.83
N VAL A 44 -9.03 39.32 -17.15
CA VAL A 44 -8.63 40.52 -17.91
C VAL A 44 -9.72 40.88 -18.92
N ASP A 45 -10.12 42.15 -18.93
CA ASP A 45 -11.05 42.68 -19.93
C ASP A 45 -10.27 43.16 -21.17
N GLY A 46 -10.85 42.97 -22.35
CA GLY A 46 -10.25 43.38 -23.61
C GLY A 46 -11.27 43.79 -24.66
N LEU A 47 -10.74 44.16 -25.83
CA LEU A 47 -11.50 44.60 -27.01
C LEU A 47 -10.92 43.89 -28.24
N ILE A 48 -11.80 43.52 -29.15
CA ILE A 48 -11.47 43.16 -30.54
C ILE A 48 -11.99 44.31 -31.39
N GLU A 49 -11.10 45.16 -31.92
CA GLU A 49 -11.48 46.42 -32.56
C GLU A 49 -12.08 46.23 -33.96
N THR A 50 -11.58 45.24 -34.72
CA THR A 50 -11.98 44.99 -36.11
C THR A 50 -11.91 43.50 -36.48
N ALA A 51 -12.57 43.13 -37.58
CA ALA A 51 -12.49 41.78 -38.14
C ALA A 51 -11.03 41.37 -38.42
N GLY A 52 -10.60 40.23 -37.87
CA GLY A 52 -9.23 39.71 -37.98
C GLY A 52 -8.24 40.25 -36.94
N ASP A 53 -8.71 41.09 -36.00
CA ASP A 53 -7.94 41.54 -34.84
C ASP A 53 -7.87 40.46 -33.74
N SER A 54 -6.82 40.52 -32.91
CA SER A 54 -6.59 39.54 -31.84
C SER A 54 -5.59 40.04 -30.80
N ASN A 55 -5.80 39.71 -29.53
CA ASN A 55 -4.83 39.97 -28.46
C ASN A 55 -4.15 38.66 -28.03
N VAL A 56 -2.96 38.75 -27.45
CA VAL A 56 -2.23 37.60 -26.90
C VAL A 56 -1.84 37.90 -25.45
N TYR A 57 -2.13 36.95 -24.56
CA TYR A 57 -1.75 36.98 -23.15
C TYR A 57 -0.88 35.76 -22.84
N GLY A 58 0.19 35.95 -22.07
CA GLY A 58 0.97 34.87 -21.48
C GLY A 58 0.50 34.56 -20.06
N PHE A 59 0.67 33.33 -19.59
CA PHE A 59 0.55 33.02 -18.16
C PHE A 59 1.46 31.85 -17.79
N VAL A 60 2.00 31.88 -16.57
CA VAL A 60 2.73 30.75 -15.98
C VAL A 60 1.77 30.00 -15.06
N VAL A 61 1.73 28.68 -15.20
CA VAL A 61 0.92 27.81 -14.34
C VAL A 61 1.52 27.81 -12.93
N PRO A 62 0.76 28.15 -11.89
CA PRO A 62 1.31 28.36 -10.55
C PRO A 62 1.35 27.09 -9.69
N ALA A 63 0.56 26.06 -10.03
CA ALA A 63 0.46 24.79 -9.33
C ALA A 63 0.07 23.68 -10.31
N ASP A 64 0.45 22.43 -10.01
CA ASP A 64 -0.04 21.26 -10.75
C ASP A 64 -1.55 21.14 -10.57
N GLY A 65 -2.31 20.93 -11.65
CA GLY A 65 -3.77 20.83 -11.55
C GLY A 65 -4.52 20.98 -12.85
N ARG A 66 -5.83 21.20 -12.74
CA ARG A 66 -6.71 21.57 -13.85
C ARG A 66 -6.67 23.08 -14.04
N PHE A 67 -6.75 23.49 -15.30
CA PHE A 67 -6.82 24.87 -15.73
C PHE A 67 -7.98 25.05 -16.68
N LYS A 68 -8.80 26.07 -16.44
CA LYS A 68 -9.86 26.50 -17.35
C LYS A 68 -9.57 27.91 -17.84
N ILE A 69 -9.54 28.05 -19.16
CA ILE A 69 -9.44 29.31 -19.88
C ILE A 69 -10.83 29.55 -20.49
N ALA A 70 -11.44 30.70 -20.24
CA ALA A 70 -12.73 31.08 -20.83
C ALA A 70 -12.66 32.52 -21.35
N MET A 71 -13.32 32.78 -22.49
CA MET A 71 -13.45 34.10 -23.07
C MET A 71 -14.94 34.35 -23.29
N ASP A 72 -15.50 35.21 -22.43
CA ASP A 72 -16.92 35.56 -22.46
C ASP A 72 -17.09 36.83 -23.31
N GLY A 73 -17.91 36.75 -24.35
CA GLY A 73 -18.07 37.80 -25.36
C GLY A 73 -19.26 38.72 -25.08
N ALA A 74 -19.13 40.02 -25.39
CA ALA A 74 -20.23 40.98 -25.25
C ALA A 74 -20.53 41.73 -26.56
N GLY A 75 -21.83 41.94 -26.82
CA GLY A 75 -22.33 42.54 -28.05
C GLY A 75 -22.53 41.51 -29.16
N ASP A 76 -21.99 41.77 -30.34
CA ASP A 76 -22.04 40.89 -31.51
C ASP A 76 -20.77 40.01 -31.65
N LEU A 77 -19.93 39.93 -30.61
CA LEU A 77 -18.69 39.15 -30.59
C LEU A 77 -18.97 37.65 -30.46
N ASP A 78 -18.59 36.88 -31.49
CA ASP A 78 -18.46 35.43 -31.45
C ASP A 78 -17.00 35.13 -31.09
N SER A 79 -16.73 34.51 -29.94
CA SER A 79 -15.39 34.50 -29.34
C SER A 79 -14.54 33.32 -29.82
N PHE A 80 -13.23 33.54 -29.97
CA PHE A 80 -12.30 32.52 -30.43
C PHE A 80 -11.01 32.49 -29.61
N LEU A 81 -10.76 31.34 -28.97
CA LEU A 81 -9.56 31.05 -28.20
C LEU A 81 -8.62 30.11 -28.96
N GLU A 82 -7.33 30.44 -28.98
CA GLU A 82 -6.24 29.52 -29.36
C GLU A 82 -5.16 29.49 -28.27
N LEU A 83 -4.81 28.30 -27.77
CA LEU A 83 -3.82 28.08 -26.72
C LEU A 83 -2.52 27.50 -27.30
N TYR A 84 -1.38 28.05 -26.90
CA TYR A 84 -0.05 27.71 -27.39
C TYR A 84 0.91 27.40 -26.23
N ASP A 85 1.87 26.49 -26.45
CA ASP A 85 2.99 26.29 -25.52
C ASP A 85 4.07 27.37 -25.63
N ALA A 86 5.01 27.36 -24.68
CA ALA A 86 6.21 28.21 -24.65
C ALA A 86 7.10 28.17 -25.92
N ARG A 87 6.83 27.28 -26.89
CA ARG A 87 7.55 27.21 -28.18
C ARG A 87 6.69 27.75 -29.34
N GLY A 88 5.53 28.33 -29.06
CA GLY A 88 4.59 28.86 -30.05
C GLY A 88 3.81 27.78 -30.81
N ARG A 89 3.79 26.53 -30.31
CA ARG A 89 3.02 25.46 -30.94
C ARG A 89 1.59 25.45 -30.39
N LEU A 90 0.62 25.50 -31.30
CA LEU A 90 -0.80 25.39 -30.98
C LEU A 90 -1.10 24.04 -30.29
N LEU A 91 -1.78 24.10 -29.14
CA LEU A 91 -2.18 22.96 -28.32
C LEU A 91 -3.68 22.67 -28.47
N ARG A 92 -4.52 23.69 -28.29
CA ARG A 92 -6.00 23.59 -28.34
C ARG A 92 -6.56 24.88 -28.95
N ARG A 93 -7.78 24.80 -29.48
CA ARG A 93 -8.57 25.96 -29.92
C ARG A 93 -10.06 25.70 -29.72
N ASN A 94 -10.84 26.74 -29.47
CA ASN A 94 -12.28 26.66 -29.28
C ASN A 94 -12.96 27.96 -29.74
N ASN A 95 -14.09 27.86 -30.43
CA ASN A 95 -14.90 28.98 -30.94
C ASN A 95 -16.37 28.93 -30.47
N ASP A 96 -16.70 27.94 -29.63
CA ASP A 96 -18.04 27.62 -29.12
C ASP A 96 -17.78 26.76 -27.88
N ALA A 97 -17.98 27.28 -26.67
CA ALA A 97 -17.83 26.50 -25.45
C ALA A 97 -18.82 25.33 -25.43
N TRP A 98 -20.03 25.57 -25.94
CA TRP A 98 -21.07 24.57 -26.20
C TRP A 98 -21.92 25.00 -27.39
N ARG A 99 -22.59 24.05 -28.05
CA ARG A 99 -23.31 24.26 -29.32
C ARG A 99 -24.43 25.32 -29.18
N GLY A 100 -24.18 26.53 -29.68
CA GLY A 100 -25.12 27.67 -29.59
C GLY A 100 -24.80 28.68 -28.49
N ASN A 101 -23.60 28.67 -27.92
CA ASN A 101 -23.07 29.75 -27.09
C ASN A 101 -21.84 30.41 -27.80
N PRO A 102 -21.85 31.72 -28.08
CA PRO A 102 -20.70 32.43 -28.66
C PRO A 102 -19.49 32.59 -27.72
N ASP A 103 -19.61 32.30 -26.42
CA ASP A 103 -18.45 32.26 -25.51
C ASP A 103 -17.60 31.02 -25.79
N SER A 104 -16.27 31.11 -25.59
CA SER A 104 -15.32 30.03 -25.89
C SER A 104 -14.54 29.60 -24.66
N ALA A 105 -14.19 28.31 -24.58
CA ALA A 105 -13.49 27.76 -23.43
C ALA A 105 -12.51 26.63 -23.79
N ILE A 106 -11.39 26.58 -23.07
CA ILE A 106 -10.36 25.55 -23.16
C ILE A 106 -10.06 25.04 -21.74
N ALA A 107 -10.18 23.74 -21.52
CA ALA A 107 -9.71 23.07 -20.31
C ALA A 107 -8.44 22.26 -20.62
N LEU A 108 -7.54 22.17 -19.65
CA LEU A 108 -6.33 21.33 -19.68
C LEU A 108 -5.88 20.97 -18.27
N ARG A 109 -5.17 19.84 -18.09
CA ARG A 109 -4.22 19.71 -16.97
C ARG A 109 -2.87 20.29 -17.35
N ALA A 110 -2.20 20.93 -16.40
CA ALA A 110 -0.89 21.55 -16.58
C ALA A 110 -0.01 21.38 -15.34
N ARG A 111 1.32 21.57 -15.51
CA ARG A 111 2.28 21.51 -14.39
C ARG A 111 2.76 22.89 -13.98
N ALA A 112 3.08 23.06 -12.71
CA ALA A 112 3.67 24.27 -12.14
C ALA A 112 4.94 24.67 -12.93
N GLY A 113 4.99 25.95 -13.34
CA GLY A 113 6.05 26.50 -14.17
C GLY A 113 5.86 26.34 -15.68
N ASP A 114 4.84 25.63 -16.17
CA ASP A 114 4.50 25.63 -17.60
C ASP A 114 4.07 27.05 -18.02
N LEU A 115 4.72 27.58 -19.06
CA LEU A 115 4.36 28.86 -19.69
C LEU A 115 3.49 28.60 -20.92
N PHE A 116 2.30 29.19 -20.92
CA PHE A 116 1.38 29.17 -22.05
C PHE A 116 1.09 30.58 -22.58
N TYR A 117 0.67 30.63 -23.84
CA TYR A 117 0.14 31.82 -24.47
C TYR A 117 -1.27 31.54 -24.98
N VAL A 118 -2.21 32.43 -24.67
CA VAL A 118 -3.58 32.40 -25.17
C VAL A 118 -3.80 33.56 -26.13
N ARG A 119 -4.29 33.28 -27.35
CA ARG A 119 -4.80 34.30 -28.27
C ARG A 119 -6.31 34.39 -28.15
N THR A 120 -6.82 35.59 -27.94
CA THR A 120 -8.23 35.97 -28.00
C THR A 120 -8.52 36.63 -29.34
N ALA A 121 -9.63 36.28 -29.99
CA ALA A 121 -10.04 36.85 -31.28
C ALA A 121 -11.56 36.77 -31.46
N GLY A 122 -12.08 37.43 -32.49
CA GLY A 122 -13.43 37.18 -33.00
C GLY A 122 -13.46 36.04 -34.03
N ALA A 123 -14.55 35.27 -34.07
CA ALA A 123 -14.80 34.28 -35.11
C ALA A 123 -15.41 34.96 -36.36
N GLY A 124 -14.75 34.82 -37.51
CA GLY A 124 -15.16 35.51 -38.74
C GLY A 124 -14.95 37.02 -38.65
N ASP A 125 -16.00 37.80 -38.90
CA ASP A 125 -15.95 39.27 -38.97
C ASP A 125 -16.48 39.97 -37.69
N THR A 126 -16.67 39.24 -36.59
CA THR A 126 -17.25 39.78 -35.35
C THR A 126 -16.24 40.59 -34.52
N ALA A 127 -16.72 41.64 -33.85
CA ALA A 127 -15.93 42.55 -33.02
C ALA A 127 -16.72 42.96 -31.77
N GLY A 128 -16.03 43.28 -30.67
CA GLY A 128 -16.67 43.61 -29.39
C GLY A 128 -15.73 43.48 -28.20
N THR A 129 -16.23 43.79 -27.01
CA THR A 129 -15.51 43.62 -25.74
C THR A 129 -15.62 42.19 -25.24
N PHE A 130 -14.61 41.71 -24.52
CA PHE A 130 -14.62 40.39 -23.88
C PHE A 130 -14.01 40.44 -22.48
N THR A 131 -14.31 39.42 -21.67
CA THR A 131 -13.59 39.11 -20.43
C THR A 131 -12.91 37.75 -20.58
N LEU A 132 -11.58 37.71 -20.49
CA LEU A 132 -10.78 36.49 -20.45
C LEU A 132 -10.57 36.07 -18.99
N SER A 133 -11.01 34.87 -18.64
CA SER A 133 -10.87 34.26 -17.32
C SER A 133 -9.89 33.08 -17.35
N LEU A 134 -8.91 33.10 -16.45
CA LEU A 134 -7.94 32.02 -16.19
C LEU A 134 -8.20 31.45 -14.79
N THR A 135 -8.92 30.34 -14.71
CA THR A 135 -9.20 29.63 -13.45
C THR A 135 -8.20 28.51 -13.21
N SER A 136 -7.51 28.59 -12.08
CA SER A 136 -6.59 27.58 -11.53
C SER A 136 -7.34 26.69 -10.54
N ASP A 137 -7.36 25.38 -10.79
CA ASP A 137 -7.97 24.34 -9.95
C ASP A 137 -6.86 23.32 -9.59
N PRO A 138 -6.03 23.62 -8.57
CA PRO A 138 -4.86 22.82 -8.23
C PRO A 138 -5.25 21.42 -7.73
N ILE A 139 -4.29 20.52 -7.72
CA ILE A 139 -4.38 19.31 -6.89
C ILE A 139 -4.27 19.78 -5.44
N ASP A 140 -5.30 19.50 -4.64
CA ASP A 140 -5.46 19.82 -3.22
C ASP A 140 -6.24 18.65 -2.62
N ASP A 141 -5.70 18.02 -1.57
CA ASP A 141 -6.28 16.88 -0.86
C ASP A 141 -7.12 17.28 0.36
N TYR A 142 -6.92 18.50 0.91
CA TYR A 142 -7.67 19.02 2.05
C TYR A 142 -7.92 20.51 1.94
N GLY A 143 -9.19 20.87 1.75
CA GLY A 143 -9.58 22.22 1.41
C GLY A 143 -9.13 23.31 2.39
N ASN A 144 -8.71 24.42 1.78
CA ASN A 144 -8.12 25.60 2.40
C ASN A 144 -9.08 26.47 3.27
N GLU A 145 -10.38 26.13 3.35
CA GLU A 145 -11.38 26.87 4.12
C GLU A 145 -12.21 25.96 5.05
N ALA A 146 -12.76 26.52 6.13
CA ALA A 146 -13.51 25.73 7.12
C ALA A 146 -14.75 24.98 6.56
N ALA A 147 -15.24 25.39 5.39
CA ALA A 147 -16.33 24.71 4.68
C ALA A 147 -15.86 23.52 3.83
N THR A 148 -14.57 23.43 3.51
CA THR A 148 -13.93 22.39 2.68
C THR A 148 -12.88 21.58 3.46
N ALA A 149 -12.75 21.83 4.76
CA ALA A 149 -11.86 21.11 5.66
C ALA A 149 -12.12 19.59 5.66
N GLY A 150 -11.05 18.80 5.52
CA GLY A 150 -11.09 17.36 5.64
C GLY A 150 -11.53 16.90 7.03
N ARG A 151 -12.10 15.69 7.13
CA ARG A 151 -12.53 15.12 8.41
C ARG A 151 -11.45 14.20 8.99
N LEU A 152 -10.77 14.66 10.03
CA LEU A 152 -9.93 13.79 10.85
C LEU A 152 -10.82 12.91 11.74
N ALA A 153 -10.95 11.64 11.38
CA ALA A 153 -11.71 10.67 12.15
C ALA A 153 -10.97 10.33 13.47
N VAL A 154 -11.46 10.87 14.58
CA VAL A 154 -11.05 10.42 15.92
C VAL A 154 -11.98 9.33 16.42
N ASN A 155 -11.39 8.24 16.91
CA ASN A 155 -12.12 7.18 17.58
C ASN A 155 -12.62 7.66 18.96
N ARG A 156 -13.50 6.89 19.57
CA ARG A 156 -14.10 7.14 20.90
C ARG A 156 -13.13 7.48 22.04
N TRP A 157 -11.83 7.16 21.93
CA TRP A 157 -10.80 7.47 22.93
C TRP A 157 -10.04 8.79 22.66
N GLY A 158 -10.35 9.51 21.58
CA GLY A 158 -9.65 10.74 21.20
C GLY A 158 -8.40 10.51 20.35
N ARG A 159 -8.27 9.31 19.75
CA ARG A 159 -7.18 8.98 18.81
C ARG A 159 -7.64 9.04 17.37
N GLY A 160 -6.87 9.72 16.54
CA GLY A 160 -7.07 9.73 15.09
C GLY A 160 -5.75 9.98 14.39
N ALA A 161 -5.60 9.42 13.21
CA ALA A 161 -4.48 9.71 12.32
C ALA A 161 -5.03 10.06 10.94
N THR A 162 -4.35 10.96 10.24
CA THR A 162 -4.55 11.15 8.81
C THR A 162 -3.22 11.50 8.13
N ARG A 163 -3.17 11.33 6.81
CA ARG A 163 -2.05 11.78 5.97
C ARG A 163 -2.59 12.79 4.97
N GLY A 164 -1.75 13.75 4.62
CA GLY A 164 -2.04 14.74 3.59
C GLY A 164 -0.78 15.29 2.95
N ARG A 165 -0.91 16.34 2.14
CA ARG A 165 0.21 16.92 1.40
C ARG A 165 -0.03 18.39 1.11
N VAL A 166 0.86 19.24 1.63
CA VAL A 166 0.95 20.64 1.18
C VAL A 166 1.42 20.60 -0.28
N HIS A 167 0.51 20.86 -1.23
CA HIS A 167 0.72 20.64 -2.66
C HIS A 167 1.50 21.76 -3.33
N TYR A 168 1.26 23.01 -2.93
CA TYR A 168 1.87 24.22 -3.51
C TYR A 168 2.23 25.26 -2.43
N ALA A 169 3.01 26.28 -2.81
CA ALA A 169 3.41 27.35 -1.89
C ALA A 169 2.18 28.20 -1.48
N GLY A 170 1.93 28.29 -0.17
CA GLY A 170 0.74 28.96 0.38
C GLY A 170 -0.50 28.07 0.51
N ASP A 171 -0.37 26.76 0.27
CA ASP A 171 -1.41 25.76 0.52
C ASP A 171 -1.55 25.48 2.04
N VAL A 172 -2.79 25.28 2.49
CA VAL A 172 -3.20 25.29 3.90
C VAL A 172 -4.30 24.25 4.15
N ASP A 173 -3.91 23.01 4.39
CA ASP A 173 -4.81 21.92 4.74
C ASP A 173 -5.56 22.20 6.06
N LEU A 174 -6.90 22.15 6.02
CA LEU A 174 -7.73 22.18 7.24
C LEU A 174 -8.31 20.79 7.55
N LEU A 175 -8.18 20.36 8.80
CA LEU A 175 -8.60 19.05 9.29
C LEU A 175 -9.48 19.20 10.53
N ALA A 176 -10.80 19.01 10.37
CA ALA A 176 -11.77 19.14 11.45
C ALA A 176 -12.03 17.79 12.16
N PHE A 177 -12.16 17.83 13.49
CA PHE A 177 -12.57 16.68 14.31
C PHE A 177 -13.43 17.11 15.51
N GLU A 178 -14.21 16.17 16.04
CA GLU A 178 -15.00 16.34 17.27
C GLU A 178 -14.28 15.60 18.41
N SER A 179 -13.88 16.28 19.49
CA SER A 179 -13.26 15.55 20.61
C SER A 179 -14.32 14.71 21.35
N PRO A 180 -14.13 13.40 21.53
CA PRO A 180 -15.10 12.54 22.21
C PRO A 180 -14.99 12.60 23.74
N ARG A 181 -13.95 13.25 24.28
CA ARG A 181 -13.60 13.27 25.71
C ARG A 181 -13.02 14.62 26.11
N THR A 182 -13.14 14.96 27.39
CA THR A 182 -12.43 16.08 28.00
C THR A 182 -11.07 15.60 28.51
N GLY A 183 -10.02 16.39 28.28
CA GLY A 183 -8.64 16.06 28.66
C GLY A 183 -7.64 16.90 27.88
N THR A 184 -6.35 16.57 27.98
CA THR A 184 -5.31 17.23 27.16
C THR A 184 -5.05 16.39 25.91
N MET A 185 -5.29 16.97 24.73
CA MET A 185 -4.99 16.35 23.45
C MET A 185 -3.59 16.75 23.00
N SER A 186 -2.78 15.75 22.69
CA SER A 186 -1.54 15.90 21.93
C SER A 186 -1.84 15.84 20.44
N VAL A 187 -1.16 16.68 19.66
CA VAL A 187 -1.14 16.64 18.19
C VAL A 187 0.30 16.61 17.75
N SER A 188 0.63 15.73 16.80
CA SER A 188 1.92 15.71 16.13
C SER A 188 1.73 15.73 14.63
N LEU A 189 2.59 16.49 13.96
CA LEU A 189 2.75 16.62 12.52
C LEU A 189 4.14 16.14 12.15
N ALA A 190 4.25 15.24 11.18
CA ALA A 190 5.53 14.74 10.67
C ALA A 190 5.57 14.82 9.15
N ALA A 191 6.59 15.46 8.57
CA ALA A 191 6.84 15.42 7.13
C ALA A 191 7.25 14.00 6.69
N LEU A 192 6.72 13.54 5.55
CA LEU A 192 6.92 12.18 5.03
C LEU A 192 7.82 12.15 3.78
N GLY A 193 8.75 11.20 3.75
CA GLY A 193 9.53 10.82 2.56
C GLY A 193 10.86 11.57 2.36
N TYR A 194 11.85 10.85 1.82
CA TYR A 194 13.25 11.30 1.58
C TYR A 194 13.43 12.51 0.64
N ARG A 195 12.36 13.10 0.11
CA ARG A 195 12.39 14.25 -0.82
C ARG A 195 11.44 15.38 -0.43
N SER A 196 10.76 15.30 0.73
CA SER A 196 9.93 16.39 1.21
C SER A 196 10.78 17.62 1.50
N THR A 197 10.33 18.80 1.08
CA THR A 197 10.93 20.08 1.51
C THR A 197 10.13 20.72 2.66
N LEU A 198 9.03 20.08 3.07
CA LEU A 198 8.06 20.59 4.02
C LEU A 198 8.67 20.89 5.39
N SER A 199 8.79 22.18 5.69
CA SER A 199 9.00 22.68 7.05
C SER A 199 7.62 22.94 7.66
N GLY A 200 6.93 21.89 8.11
CA GLY A 200 5.51 21.96 8.46
C GLY A 200 5.20 22.91 9.63
N SER A 201 4.22 23.79 9.45
CA SER A 201 3.59 24.56 10.53
C SER A 201 2.25 23.92 10.88
N LEU A 202 1.96 23.85 12.18
CA LEU A 202 0.73 23.27 12.73
C LEU A 202 0.06 24.31 13.64
N ALA A 203 -1.23 24.56 13.43
CA ALA A 203 -2.06 25.32 14.35
C ALA A 203 -3.33 24.56 14.73
N VAL A 204 -3.83 24.81 15.94
CA VAL A 204 -5.15 24.34 16.39
C VAL A 204 -6.07 25.54 16.48
N LEU A 205 -7.28 25.41 15.93
CA LEU A 205 -8.35 26.38 15.99
C LEU A 205 -9.55 25.78 16.73
N ASP A 206 -10.27 26.62 17.47
CA ASP A 206 -11.59 26.25 18.00
C ASP A 206 -12.69 26.35 16.94
N ALA A 207 -13.91 25.93 17.29
CA ALA A 207 -15.09 26.03 16.43
C ALA A 207 -15.46 27.46 15.97
N GLY A 208 -14.87 28.51 16.57
CA GLY A 208 -15.01 29.91 16.13
C GLY A 208 -13.88 30.39 15.21
N GLY A 209 -12.92 29.53 14.88
CA GLY A 209 -11.72 29.87 14.11
C GLY A 209 -10.64 30.59 14.94
N GLN A 210 -10.77 30.64 16.27
CA GLN A 210 -9.73 31.23 17.12
C GLN A 210 -8.59 30.24 17.32
N VAL A 211 -7.36 30.67 17.04
CA VAL A 211 -6.15 29.86 17.27
C VAL A 211 -5.96 29.63 18.78
N LEU A 212 -5.88 28.36 19.18
CA LEU A 212 -5.65 27.88 20.53
C LEU A 212 -4.17 27.58 20.81
N ALA A 213 -3.49 26.97 19.84
CA ALA A 213 -2.08 26.59 19.93
C ALA A 213 -1.42 26.59 18.55
N THR A 214 -0.09 26.76 18.51
CA THR A 214 0.72 26.73 17.29
C THR A 214 2.06 26.05 17.57
N ALA A 215 2.57 25.27 16.62
CA ALA A 215 3.91 24.73 16.62
C ALA A 215 4.49 24.74 15.19
N ASP A 216 5.67 25.34 15.04
CA ASP A 216 6.42 25.33 13.79
C ASP A 216 7.51 24.24 13.85
N ALA A 217 7.59 23.38 12.84
CA ALA A 217 8.65 22.40 12.73
C ALA A 217 9.97 23.10 12.38
N ALA A 218 10.97 22.97 13.26
CA ALA A 218 12.30 23.50 13.00
C ALA A 218 13.07 22.70 11.94
N GLU A 219 12.82 21.38 11.82
CA GLU A 219 13.58 20.49 10.92
C GLU A 219 12.74 19.42 10.18
N THR A 220 11.75 18.75 10.81
CA THR A 220 10.82 17.80 10.11
C THR A 220 9.49 17.52 10.83
N THR A 221 9.40 17.76 12.14
CA THR A 221 8.21 17.46 12.97
C THR A 221 7.78 18.65 13.81
N ALA A 222 6.48 18.87 13.94
CA ALA A 222 5.88 19.79 14.90
C ALA A 222 4.99 19.02 15.87
N ALA A 223 4.94 19.42 17.14
CA ALA A 223 4.03 18.84 18.11
C ALA A 223 3.53 19.91 19.09
N LEU A 224 2.28 19.77 19.52
CA LEU A 224 1.65 20.64 20.50
C LEU A 224 0.70 19.84 21.39
N ALA A 225 0.32 20.42 22.52
CA ALA A 225 -0.71 19.90 23.41
C ALA A 225 -1.66 21.03 23.81
N PHE A 226 -2.95 20.72 23.90
CA PHE A 226 -3.99 21.67 24.27
C PHE A 226 -5.19 20.96 24.90
N ASP A 227 -6.00 21.68 25.68
CA ASP A 227 -7.15 21.09 26.34
C ASP A 227 -8.38 21.02 25.42
N VAL A 228 -9.03 19.87 25.42
CA VAL A 228 -10.24 19.57 24.64
C VAL A 228 -11.45 19.32 25.55
N ASP A 229 -12.63 19.69 25.05
CA ASP A 229 -13.94 19.40 25.66
C ASP A 229 -14.65 18.28 24.89
N ALA A 230 -15.31 17.35 25.60
CA ALA A 230 -16.14 16.33 24.98
C ALA A 230 -17.32 16.94 24.18
N GLY A 231 -17.54 16.47 22.95
CA GLY A 231 -18.59 16.94 22.03
C GLY A 231 -18.29 18.28 21.34
N ARG A 232 -17.05 18.78 21.43
CA ARG A 232 -16.64 20.06 20.82
C ARG A 232 -15.80 19.85 19.57
N MET A 233 -16.11 20.65 18.54
CA MET A 233 -15.34 20.68 17.29
C MET A 233 -14.06 21.51 17.43
N TYR A 234 -13.00 21.01 16.83
CA TYR A 234 -11.69 21.65 16.67
C TYR A 234 -11.21 21.45 15.24
N THR A 235 -10.40 22.39 14.75
CA THR A 235 -9.81 22.31 13.41
C THR A 235 -8.30 22.43 13.54
N LEU A 236 -7.57 21.46 13.00
CA LEU A 236 -6.14 21.55 12.78
C LEU A 236 -5.90 22.26 11.46
N ARG A 237 -4.86 23.10 11.42
CA ARG A 237 -4.38 23.74 10.20
C ARG A 237 -2.93 23.33 9.99
N VAL A 238 -2.66 22.66 8.87
CA VAL A 238 -1.32 22.29 8.43
C VAL A 238 -0.94 23.21 7.27
N SER A 239 0.30 23.66 7.20
CA SER A 239 0.81 24.39 6.05
C SER A 239 2.34 24.29 5.96
N GLY A 240 2.92 24.67 4.83
CA GLY A 240 4.37 24.90 4.75
C GLY A 240 4.78 26.18 5.47
N ALA A 241 5.96 26.19 6.09
CA ALA A 241 6.64 27.44 6.45
C ALA A 241 7.32 28.01 5.20
N GLY A 242 6.98 29.24 4.82
CA GLY A 242 7.39 29.83 3.54
C GLY A 242 6.83 29.04 2.36
N ASP A 243 7.61 28.91 1.29
CA ASP A 243 7.21 28.21 0.05
C ASP A 243 7.49 26.68 0.11
N THR A 244 7.53 26.08 1.30
CA THR A 244 7.85 24.64 1.45
C THR A 244 6.63 23.74 1.23
N THR A 245 6.84 22.58 0.62
CA THR A 245 5.77 21.66 0.18
C THR A 245 6.16 20.21 0.43
N GLY A 246 5.17 19.31 0.52
CA GLY A 246 5.40 17.89 0.68
C GLY A 246 4.35 17.16 1.51
N ALA A 247 4.47 15.83 1.53
CA ALA A 247 3.57 14.96 2.26
C ALA A 247 3.81 15.04 3.77
N TYR A 248 2.77 14.80 4.56
CA TYR A 248 2.81 14.76 6.01
C TYR A 248 1.85 13.71 6.59
N ALA A 249 2.07 13.36 7.87
CA ALA A 249 1.11 12.67 8.72
C ALA A 249 0.75 13.57 9.90
N VAL A 250 -0.53 13.58 10.27
CA VAL A 250 -1.03 14.14 11.53
C VAL A 250 -1.56 13.01 12.40
N LEU A 251 -1.14 13.00 13.66
CA LEU A 251 -1.64 12.10 14.70
C LEU A 251 -2.17 12.93 15.88
N VAL A 252 -3.36 12.60 16.36
CA VAL A 252 -3.92 13.11 17.62
C VAL A 252 -4.10 11.98 18.64
N ASP A 253 -3.81 12.26 19.90
CA ASP A 253 -4.06 11.35 21.04
C ASP A 253 -4.44 12.16 22.29
N THR A 254 -5.58 11.83 22.92
CA THR A 254 -6.07 12.49 24.14
C THR A 254 -5.70 11.70 25.38
N VAL A 255 -4.96 12.33 26.29
CA VAL A 255 -4.57 11.74 27.58
C VAL A 255 -5.43 12.34 28.68
N GLY A 256 -5.94 11.49 29.57
CA GLY A 256 -6.70 11.91 30.75
C GLY A 256 -6.92 10.76 31.74
N PRO A 257 -7.11 11.06 33.03
CA PRO A 257 -7.47 10.07 34.04
C PRO A 257 -8.82 9.40 33.71
N PRO A 258 -9.12 8.22 34.27
CA PRO A 258 -10.41 7.57 34.06
C PRO A 258 -11.58 8.48 34.47
N PRO A 259 -12.73 8.42 33.77
CA PRO A 259 -13.89 9.26 34.07
C PRO A 259 -14.54 8.84 35.41
N VAL A 260 -14.04 9.42 36.50
CA VAL A 260 -14.62 9.35 37.84
C VAL A 260 -15.71 10.42 38.02
N ALA A 261 -16.69 10.14 38.88
CA ALA A 261 -17.81 11.05 39.13
C ALA A 261 -17.41 12.34 39.88
N ASP A 262 -16.22 12.36 40.49
CA ASP A 262 -15.61 13.51 41.13
C ASP A 262 -14.17 13.69 40.59
N PRO A 263 -13.88 14.73 39.79
CA PRO A 263 -12.56 14.97 39.22
C PRO A 263 -11.56 15.57 40.23
N THR A 264 -11.88 15.67 41.52
CA THR A 264 -10.99 16.25 42.55
C THR A 264 -10.19 15.20 43.35
N ILE A 265 -10.34 13.91 43.04
CA ILE A 265 -9.67 12.81 43.76
C ILE A 265 -8.36 12.44 43.07
N GLU A 266 -7.23 12.72 43.73
CA GLU A 266 -5.89 12.31 43.29
C GLU A 266 -5.62 10.80 43.57
N PRO A 267 -5.07 10.02 42.61
CA PRO A 267 -4.75 8.61 42.81
C PRO A 267 -3.63 8.35 43.83
N VAL A 268 -3.80 7.36 44.69
CA VAL A 268 -2.75 6.86 45.59
C VAL A 268 -1.83 5.88 44.85
N HIS A 269 -0.56 6.24 44.67
CA HIS A 269 0.41 5.36 44.01
C HIS A 269 0.83 4.18 44.91
N LEU A 270 0.87 2.98 44.32
CA LEU A 270 1.33 1.74 44.95
C LEU A 270 2.69 1.35 44.34
N GLU A 271 3.75 1.46 45.15
CA GLU A 271 5.07 0.96 44.78
C GLU A 271 5.10 -0.58 44.94
N ILE A 272 5.49 -1.29 43.88
CA ILE A 272 5.61 -2.76 43.85
C ILE A 272 6.91 -3.18 43.17
N ALA A 273 7.51 -4.27 43.65
CA ALA A 273 8.71 -4.89 43.07
C ALA A 273 8.34 -6.17 42.27
N PRO A 274 9.21 -6.68 41.38
CA PRO A 274 8.97 -7.96 40.69
C PRO A 274 8.81 -9.10 41.69
N ALA A 275 7.94 -10.07 41.38
CA ALA A 275 7.63 -11.23 42.22
C ALA A 275 7.19 -10.90 43.67
N ALA A 276 6.67 -9.68 43.91
CA ALA A 276 6.25 -9.22 45.22
C ALA A 276 4.75 -8.97 45.33
N THR A 277 4.27 -8.77 46.57
CA THR A 277 2.89 -8.36 46.88
C THR A 277 2.91 -7.10 47.75
N VAL A 278 2.11 -6.09 47.38
CA VAL A 278 1.83 -4.88 48.16
C VAL A 278 0.36 -4.83 48.56
N THR A 279 0.07 -4.28 49.74
CA THR A 279 -1.30 -4.16 50.28
C THR A 279 -1.57 -2.72 50.74
N ALA A 280 -2.73 -2.19 50.41
CA ALA A 280 -3.28 -0.92 50.91
C ALA A 280 -4.61 -1.16 51.63
N GLU A 281 -4.99 -0.24 52.51
CA GLU A 281 -6.28 -0.25 53.23
C GLU A 281 -7.13 0.96 52.85
N GLY A 282 -8.45 0.82 52.93
CA GLY A 282 -9.39 1.90 52.63
C GLY A 282 -10.75 1.76 53.30
N GLN A 283 -11.63 2.74 53.06
CA GLN A 283 -13.02 2.78 53.51
C GLN A 283 -13.91 3.22 52.35
N ILE A 284 -15.14 2.72 52.29
CA ILE A 284 -16.22 3.17 51.40
C ILE A 284 -17.39 3.61 52.27
N ALA A 285 -17.78 4.89 52.19
CA ALA A 285 -18.86 5.48 52.96
C ALA A 285 -20.26 5.29 52.33
N GLY A 286 -20.33 5.02 51.02
CA GLY A 286 -21.59 4.75 50.29
C GLY A 286 -21.41 4.73 48.77
N ALA A 287 -22.51 4.64 48.02
CA ALA A 287 -22.54 4.36 46.58
C ALA A 287 -21.79 5.32 45.64
N ALA A 288 -21.44 6.52 46.11
CA ALA A 288 -20.69 7.52 45.34
C ALA A 288 -19.21 7.63 45.79
N ASP A 289 -18.82 6.90 46.83
CA ASP A 289 -17.47 6.93 47.40
C ASP A 289 -16.61 5.82 46.78
N CYS A 290 -15.35 6.12 46.49
CA CYS A 290 -14.39 5.18 45.93
C CYS A 290 -12.94 5.58 46.25
N GLY A 291 -12.09 4.57 46.45
CA GLY A 291 -10.64 4.77 46.44
C GLY A 291 -10.10 4.72 45.02
N LEU A 292 -9.17 5.62 44.70
CA LEU A 292 -8.46 5.63 43.42
C LEU A 292 -6.98 5.41 43.69
N TYR A 293 -6.38 4.45 42.98
CA TYR A 293 -4.99 4.05 43.12
C TYR A 293 -4.31 4.05 41.74
N SER A 294 -2.98 4.06 41.72
CA SER A 294 -2.19 3.81 40.52
C SER A 294 -0.99 2.93 40.81
N PHE A 295 -0.42 2.27 39.81
CA PHE A 295 0.87 1.58 39.92
C PHE A 295 1.56 1.53 38.56
N VAL A 296 2.88 1.32 38.58
CA VAL A 296 3.68 1.02 37.38
C VAL A 296 4.14 -0.43 37.49
N MET A 297 4.07 -1.17 36.39
CA MET A 297 4.51 -2.57 36.37
C MET A 297 6.03 -2.69 36.48
N PRO A 298 6.56 -3.49 37.43
CA PRO A 298 7.99 -3.50 37.75
C PRO A 298 8.81 -4.48 36.92
N ALA A 299 8.14 -5.41 36.24
CA ALA A 299 8.71 -6.38 35.30
C ALA A 299 7.62 -6.82 34.31
N ASP A 300 8.01 -7.36 33.15
CA ASP A 300 7.11 -7.99 32.20
C ASP A 300 6.49 -9.24 32.84
N GLY A 301 5.17 -9.40 32.75
CA GLY A 301 4.49 -10.56 33.34
C GLY A 301 3.02 -10.33 33.62
N ARG A 302 2.48 -11.13 34.53
CA ARG A 302 1.13 -10.98 35.07
C ARG A 302 1.16 -10.11 36.33
N PHE A 303 0.04 -9.44 36.61
CA PHE A 303 -0.28 -8.99 37.95
C PHE A 303 -1.67 -9.46 38.36
N THR A 304 -1.93 -9.45 39.66
CA THR A 304 -3.22 -9.77 40.26
C THR A 304 -3.59 -8.71 41.29
N LEU A 305 -4.79 -8.14 41.14
CA LEU A 305 -5.42 -7.22 42.09
C LEU A 305 -6.55 -7.96 42.81
N GLU A 306 -6.56 -7.92 44.13
CA GLU A 306 -7.60 -8.47 44.99
C GLU A 306 -8.14 -7.37 45.91
N MET A 307 -9.46 -7.26 46.06
CA MET A 307 -10.08 -6.34 47.01
C MET A 307 -10.99 -7.13 47.95
N ASN A 308 -10.54 -7.28 49.19
CA ASN A 308 -11.23 -8.07 50.21
C ASN A 308 -11.94 -7.17 51.22
N ALA A 309 -13.16 -7.52 51.63
CA ALA A 309 -13.93 -6.75 52.60
C ALA A 309 -13.38 -6.95 54.04
N ALA A 310 -12.99 -5.86 54.70
CA ALA A 310 -12.42 -5.85 56.06
C ALA A 310 -13.47 -5.54 57.15
N GLY A 311 -14.69 -5.17 56.78
CA GLY A 311 -15.81 -4.99 57.70
C GLY A 311 -16.98 -4.20 57.08
N GLY A 312 -18.12 -4.15 57.76
CA GLY A 312 -19.32 -3.43 57.30
C GLY A 312 -20.29 -4.30 56.50
N THR A 313 -20.99 -3.71 55.54
CA THR A 313 -21.86 -4.39 54.56
C THR A 313 -21.24 -4.45 53.16
N LEU A 314 -19.99 -4.03 53.02
CA LEU A 314 -19.28 -3.86 51.76
C LEU A 314 -19.37 -5.11 50.87
N ASP A 315 -19.70 -4.87 49.61
CA ASP A 315 -19.70 -5.83 48.51
C ASP A 315 -18.70 -5.24 47.49
N PRO A 316 -17.39 -5.59 47.59
CA PRO A 316 -16.31 -4.99 46.81
C PRO A 316 -16.56 -4.93 45.30
N VAL A 317 -16.06 -3.86 44.68
CA VAL A 317 -15.98 -3.73 43.22
C VAL A 317 -14.61 -3.18 42.86
N LEU A 318 -13.89 -3.90 41.99
CA LEU A 318 -12.68 -3.43 41.34
C LEU A 318 -12.96 -3.03 39.89
N GLU A 319 -12.37 -1.90 39.48
CA GLU A 319 -12.26 -1.49 38.09
C GLU A 319 -10.80 -1.12 37.79
N LEU A 320 -10.21 -1.73 36.76
CA LEU A 320 -8.84 -1.48 36.30
C LEU A 320 -8.88 -0.65 35.01
N TYR A 321 -8.02 0.36 34.90
CA TYR A 321 -7.90 1.23 33.74
C TYR A 321 -6.43 1.36 33.29
N ASP A 322 -6.22 1.60 32.00
CA ASP A 322 -4.92 2.03 31.46
C ASP A 322 -4.70 3.54 31.61
N THR A 323 -3.51 4.01 31.22
CA THR A 323 -3.14 5.44 31.20
C THR A 323 -3.95 6.33 30.25
N TYR A 324 -4.90 5.77 29.49
CA TYR A 324 -5.83 6.48 28.60
C TYR A 324 -7.27 6.47 29.15
N GLY A 325 -7.45 6.06 30.41
CA GLY A 325 -8.74 6.01 31.09
C GLY A 325 -9.71 4.98 30.50
N ARG A 326 -9.24 4.01 29.71
CA ARG A 326 -10.05 2.88 29.23
C ARG A 326 -10.08 1.81 30.31
N ARG A 327 -11.29 1.41 30.74
CA ARG A 327 -11.48 0.30 31.68
C ARG A 327 -11.09 -1.00 31.00
N LEU A 328 -9.99 -1.61 31.44
CA LEU A 328 -9.45 -2.87 30.95
C LEU A 328 -10.25 -4.06 31.48
N MET A 329 -10.54 -4.06 32.78
CA MET A 329 -11.26 -5.12 33.48
C MET A 329 -12.11 -4.55 34.61
N TRP A 330 -13.15 -5.28 35.02
CA TRP A 330 -13.87 -5.02 36.26
C TRP A 330 -14.34 -6.35 36.87
N ASN A 331 -14.50 -6.39 38.19
CA ASN A 331 -15.05 -7.55 38.90
C ASN A 331 -15.69 -7.13 40.25
N ASP A 332 -16.82 -7.74 40.60
CA ASP A 332 -17.50 -7.60 41.90
C ASP A 332 -17.57 -8.92 42.72
N ASN A 333 -17.20 -10.07 42.14
CA ASN A 333 -17.23 -11.37 42.81
C ASN A 333 -16.13 -12.31 42.26
N ALA A 334 -15.08 -12.56 43.04
CA ALA A 334 -13.96 -13.43 42.70
C ALA A 334 -14.34 -14.92 42.62
N SER A 335 -15.49 -15.32 43.20
CA SER A 335 -16.03 -16.67 43.01
C SER A 335 -17.55 -16.70 43.22
N ARG A 336 -18.20 -17.79 42.80
CA ARG A 336 -19.65 -18.01 43.00
C ARG A 336 -20.12 -17.99 44.47
N THR A 337 -19.21 -17.98 45.43
CA THR A 337 -19.49 -18.02 46.89
C THR A 337 -18.75 -16.95 47.69
N GLY A 338 -17.94 -16.09 47.06
CA GLY A 338 -17.11 -15.09 47.72
C GLY A 338 -17.30 -13.72 47.06
N ARG A 339 -17.53 -12.69 47.88
CA ARG A 339 -17.87 -11.32 47.47
C ARG A 339 -16.65 -10.41 47.28
N ASP A 340 -15.46 -10.89 47.60
CA ASP A 340 -14.22 -10.15 47.35
C ASP A 340 -14.00 -10.04 45.84
N SER A 341 -13.37 -8.96 45.34
CA SER A 341 -13.10 -8.79 43.90
C SER A 341 -11.71 -9.29 43.52
N LEU A 342 -11.56 -9.83 42.31
CA LEU A 342 -10.25 -10.21 41.76
C LEU A 342 -10.12 -9.83 40.27
N ILE A 343 -9.02 -9.16 39.90
CA ILE A 343 -8.64 -8.85 38.52
C ILE A 343 -7.22 -9.39 38.28
N SER A 344 -6.94 -9.97 37.11
CA SER A 344 -5.58 -10.39 36.77
C SER A 344 -5.32 -10.26 35.27
N LEU A 345 -4.23 -9.58 34.92
CA LEU A 345 -3.90 -9.13 33.56
C LEU A 345 -2.39 -9.32 33.31
N ARG A 346 -1.98 -9.53 32.05
CA ARG A 346 -0.57 -9.44 31.63
C ARG A 346 -0.25 -7.99 31.23
N ALA A 347 0.95 -7.53 31.56
CA ALA A 347 1.44 -6.18 31.32
C ALA A 347 2.97 -6.17 31.22
N ARG A 348 3.52 -5.09 30.66
CA ARG A 348 4.96 -4.89 30.44
C ARG A 348 5.56 -3.94 31.48
N THR A 349 6.86 -4.07 31.70
CA THR A 349 7.67 -3.19 32.54
C THR A 349 7.45 -1.73 32.14
N GLY A 350 7.15 -0.87 33.11
CA GLY A 350 6.89 0.56 32.88
C GLY A 350 5.45 0.90 32.47
N GLU A 351 4.58 -0.06 32.18
CA GLU A 351 3.16 0.24 31.92
C GLU A 351 2.47 0.74 33.20
N MET A 352 1.71 1.83 33.06
CA MET A 352 1.03 2.50 34.17
C MET A 352 -0.47 2.20 34.15
N PHE A 353 -1.01 1.82 35.31
CA PHE A 353 -2.40 1.45 35.49
C PHE A 353 -3.05 2.27 36.61
N TYR A 354 -4.36 2.47 36.50
CA TYR A 354 -5.20 3.07 37.54
C TYR A 354 -6.24 2.05 38.02
N VAL A 355 -6.51 2.04 39.32
CA VAL A 355 -7.44 1.10 39.97
C VAL A 355 -8.45 1.87 40.78
N LYS A 356 -9.73 1.65 40.51
CA LYS A 356 -10.84 2.16 41.32
C LYS A 356 -11.38 1.02 42.19
N ALA A 357 -11.40 1.27 43.49
CA ALA A 357 -11.97 0.41 44.52
C ALA A 357 -13.28 1.02 45.02
N ALA A 358 -14.40 0.31 44.88
CA ALA A 358 -15.73 0.82 45.20
C ALA A 358 -16.60 -0.25 45.91
N GLY A 359 -17.80 0.13 46.33
CA GLY A 359 -18.83 -0.80 46.81
C GLY A 359 -19.95 -0.96 45.80
N ASN A 360 -20.48 -2.17 45.67
CA ASN A 360 -21.66 -2.46 44.85
C ASN A 360 -22.91 -1.87 45.50
N GLY A 361 -23.74 -1.17 44.72
CA GLY A 361 -24.93 -0.47 45.22
C GLY A 361 -24.63 0.47 46.39
N ASN A 362 -25.42 0.40 47.46
CA ASN A 362 -25.24 1.18 48.69
C ASN A 362 -24.39 0.46 49.76
N SER A 363 -23.54 -0.50 49.37
CA SER A 363 -22.68 -1.20 50.33
C SER A 363 -21.58 -0.27 50.87
N SER A 364 -21.17 -0.47 52.13
CA SER A 364 -20.20 0.41 52.80
C SER A 364 -19.40 -0.34 53.87
N GLY A 365 -18.17 0.11 54.12
CA GLY A 365 -17.25 -0.57 55.03
C GLY A 365 -15.78 -0.42 54.66
N GLY A 366 -14.93 -1.13 55.40
CA GLY A 366 -13.49 -1.16 55.15
C GLY A 366 -13.09 -2.23 54.15
N TYR A 367 -11.95 -2.02 53.48
CA TYR A 367 -11.37 -3.01 52.57
C TYR A 367 -9.84 -3.05 52.64
N THR A 368 -9.27 -4.16 52.19
CA THR A 368 -7.87 -4.30 51.82
C THR A 368 -7.75 -4.47 50.31
N LEU A 369 -6.89 -3.70 49.67
CA LEU A 369 -6.51 -3.85 48.26
C LEU A 369 -5.12 -4.49 48.19
N ARG A 370 -4.97 -5.63 47.52
CA ARG A 370 -3.71 -6.38 47.39
C ARG A 370 -3.30 -6.49 45.92
N LEU A 371 -2.13 -5.98 45.57
CA LEU A 371 -1.54 -6.09 44.24
C LEU A 371 -0.34 -7.06 44.31
N THR A 372 -0.32 -8.08 43.45
CA THR A 372 0.78 -9.06 43.32
C THR A 372 1.35 -9.02 41.91
N SER A 373 2.67 -9.02 41.77
CA SER A 373 3.40 -9.13 40.50
C SER A 373 3.94 -10.55 40.32
N ASP A 374 3.79 -11.09 39.11
CA ASP A 374 4.09 -12.47 38.70
C ASP A 374 4.84 -12.41 37.35
N PRO A 375 6.17 -12.19 37.34
CA PRO A 375 6.95 -11.89 36.13
C PRO A 375 7.02 -13.07 35.15
N VAL A 376 7.39 -12.79 33.89
CA VAL A 376 7.80 -13.82 32.94
C VAL A 376 9.16 -14.38 33.36
N ASP A 377 9.27 -15.69 33.43
CA ASP A 377 10.45 -16.50 33.77
C ASP A 377 10.59 -17.58 32.67
N ASP A 378 11.78 -17.74 32.10
CA ASP A 378 12.03 -18.75 31.04
C ASP A 378 12.59 -20.07 31.60
N TYR A 379 13.11 -20.12 32.83
CA TYR A 379 13.66 -21.30 33.49
C TYR A 379 13.62 -21.25 35.03
N GLY A 380 12.53 -21.75 35.64
CA GLY A 380 12.30 -21.47 37.06
C GLY A 380 13.35 -21.88 38.10
N ASP A 381 13.38 -21.05 39.14
CA ASP A 381 14.36 -20.95 40.25
C ASP A 381 14.61 -22.19 41.13
N THR A 382 13.91 -23.31 40.92
CA THR A 382 13.88 -24.43 41.89
C THR A 382 14.19 -25.78 41.26
N ASN A 383 14.70 -26.74 42.04
CA ASN A 383 14.97 -28.10 41.56
C ASN A 383 13.75 -28.81 40.93
N VAL A 384 12.53 -28.33 41.20
CA VAL A 384 11.25 -28.83 40.65
C VAL A 384 10.89 -28.16 39.32
N THR A 385 11.20 -26.87 39.17
CA THR A 385 10.89 -26.05 37.97
C THR A 385 12.06 -25.93 37.00
N ALA A 386 13.24 -26.44 37.37
CA ALA A 386 14.47 -26.36 36.60
C ALA A 386 14.37 -26.86 35.14
N GLY A 387 14.88 -26.05 34.22
CA GLY A 387 14.98 -26.38 32.80
C GLY A 387 15.96 -27.54 32.53
N GLN A 388 15.70 -28.36 31.51
CA GLN A 388 16.61 -29.45 31.15
C GLN A 388 17.77 -28.98 30.25
N LEU A 389 19.00 -29.08 30.74
CA LEU A 389 20.22 -28.94 29.94
C LEU A 389 20.64 -30.31 29.40
N GLY A 390 20.37 -30.55 28.12
CA GLY A 390 20.73 -31.78 27.42
C GLY A 390 22.25 -31.90 27.23
N VAL A 391 22.81 -33.06 27.60
CA VAL A 391 24.23 -33.40 27.41
C VAL A 391 24.32 -34.63 26.51
N ASN A 392 25.11 -34.55 25.45
CA ASN A 392 25.28 -35.62 24.47
C ASN A 392 26.22 -36.74 24.97
N ARG A 393 26.37 -37.81 24.19
CA ARG A 393 27.27 -38.95 24.51
C ARG A 393 28.76 -38.62 24.64
N LEU A 394 29.18 -37.43 24.22
CA LEU A 394 30.55 -36.91 24.33
C LEU A 394 30.75 -36.08 25.60
N GLY A 395 29.72 -35.91 26.43
CA GLY A 395 29.78 -35.07 27.63
C GLY A 395 29.64 -33.58 27.35
N GLN A 396 29.13 -33.21 26.16
CA GLN A 396 28.97 -31.83 25.72
C GLN A 396 27.49 -31.43 25.67
N GLY A 397 27.17 -30.21 26.06
CA GLY A 397 25.80 -29.68 26.04
C GLY A 397 25.80 -28.15 26.00
N GLY A 398 24.67 -27.56 25.63
CA GLY A 398 24.52 -26.11 25.61
C GLY A 398 23.07 -25.66 25.52
N ARG A 399 22.79 -24.47 26.05
CA ARG A 399 21.46 -23.85 26.01
C ARG A 399 21.57 -22.33 26.02
N ARG A 400 20.48 -21.65 25.71
CA ARG A 400 20.32 -20.19 25.87
C ARG A 400 19.14 -19.93 26.80
N GLY A 401 19.23 -18.82 27.51
CA GLY A 401 18.20 -18.32 28.40
C GLY A 401 18.38 -16.84 28.68
N TRP A 402 17.58 -16.34 29.62
CA TRP A 402 17.57 -14.95 30.01
C TRP A 402 17.42 -14.85 31.52
N VAL A 403 18.24 -14.01 32.15
CA VAL A 403 17.93 -13.50 33.48
C VAL A 403 16.93 -12.36 33.27
N ASN A 404 15.64 -12.60 33.49
CA ASN A 404 14.53 -11.74 33.06
C ASN A 404 14.35 -10.50 33.92
N TYR A 405 14.64 -10.61 35.22
CA TYR A 405 14.57 -9.52 36.19
C TYR A 405 15.71 -9.66 37.22
N GLY A 406 16.01 -8.58 37.95
CA GLY A 406 17.25 -8.48 38.74
C GLY A 406 17.38 -9.43 39.95
N GLN A 407 16.40 -10.32 40.19
CA GLN A 407 16.46 -11.35 41.23
C GLN A 407 16.24 -12.76 40.67
N ASP A 408 16.15 -12.90 39.35
CA ASP A 408 15.84 -14.13 38.62
C ASP A 408 17.01 -15.12 38.66
N VAL A 409 16.70 -16.43 38.70
CA VAL A 409 17.67 -17.47 39.01
C VAL A 409 17.46 -18.73 38.16
N ASP A 410 17.84 -18.69 36.88
CA ASP A 410 17.68 -19.86 36.02
C ASP A 410 18.35 -21.12 36.60
N LEU A 411 17.56 -22.16 36.86
CA LEU A 411 18.09 -23.44 37.31
C LEU A 411 18.04 -24.48 36.19
N MET A 412 19.19 -25.05 35.85
CA MET A 412 19.37 -25.98 34.74
C MET A 412 19.77 -27.37 35.22
N ARG A 413 18.84 -28.33 35.14
CA ARG A 413 19.07 -29.74 35.47
C ARG A 413 19.77 -30.47 34.32
N LEU A 414 20.89 -31.14 34.61
CA LEU A 414 21.60 -32.01 33.67
C LEU A 414 21.82 -33.41 34.24
N VAL A 415 22.03 -34.39 33.36
CA VAL A 415 22.51 -35.73 33.70
C VAL A 415 23.87 -35.92 33.04
N ALA A 416 24.91 -36.22 33.83
CA ALA A 416 26.24 -36.41 33.28
C ALA A 416 26.31 -37.72 32.47
N THR A 417 26.77 -37.66 31.22
CA THR A 417 26.91 -38.85 30.35
C THR A 417 28.29 -39.52 30.45
N ARG A 418 29.24 -38.88 31.15
CA ARG A 418 30.62 -39.32 31.32
C ARG A 418 31.10 -39.06 32.75
N THR A 419 32.11 -39.83 33.18
CA THR A 419 32.81 -39.60 34.45
C THR A 419 34.11 -38.83 34.18
N GLY A 420 34.33 -37.71 34.85
CA GLY A 420 35.43 -36.81 34.53
C GLY A 420 35.32 -35.47 35.23
N VAL A 421 35.98 -34.45 34.68
CA VAL A 421 35.82 -33.05 35.11
C VAL A 421 34.91 -32.36 34.10
N MET A 422 33.77 -31.84 34.57
CA MET A 422 32.86 -31.03 33.76
C MET A 422 33.20 -29.55 33.93
N ASN A 423 33.60 -28.92 32.84
CA ASN A 423 33.70 -27.47 32.72
C ASN A 423 32.32 -26.90 32.37
N VAL A 424 31.92 -25.82 33.03
CA VAL A 424 30.68 -25.07 32.78
C VAL A 424 31.08 -23.64 32.45
N ALA A 425 30.58 -23.10 31.34
CA ALA A 425 30.89 -21.76 30.88
C ALA A 425 29.63 -21.01 30.44
N MET A 426 29.42 -19.83 31.00
CA MET A 426 28.37 -18.88 30.66
C MET A 426 28.97 -17.68 29.94
N ALA A 427 28.26 -17.16 28.93
CA ALA A 427 28.54 -15.86 28.33
C ALA A 427 27.24 -15.10 28.09
N ALA A 428 27.20 -13.82 28.47
CA ALA A 428 26.12 -12.91 28.10
C ALA A 428 26.11 -12.67 26.57
N LEU A 429 24.93 -12.40 25.99
CA LEU A 429 24.73 -12.31 24.54
C LEU A 429 24.15 -10.96 24.10
N GLY A 430 24.78 -10.36 23.08
CA GLY A 430 24.32 -9.14 22.41
C GLY A 430 25.06 -7.87 22.85
N PRO A 431 24.98 -6.77 22.07
CA PRO A 431 25.64 -5.50 22.40
C PRO A 431 24.95 -4.74 23.54
N ASP A 432 23.66 -5.01 23.79
CA ASP A 432 22.82 -4.25 24.73
C ASP A 432 22.58 -4.97 26.07
N THR A 433 23.28 -6.08 26.34
CA THR A 433 23.12 -6.82 27.61
C THR A 433 23.87 -6.14 28.75
N SER A 434 23.16 -5.90 29.86
CA SER A 434 23.77 -5.44 31.12
C SER A 434 24.22 -6.59 32.01
N LEU A 435 23.98 -7.85 31.60
CA LEU A 435 24.17 -9.04 32.43
C LEU A 435 25.63 -9.25 32.83
N SER A 436 25.86 -9.15 34.14
CA SER A 436 27.07 -9.58 34.81
C SER A 436 26.77 -10.93 35.47
N GLY A 437 27.27 -12.01 34.87
CA GLY A 437 26.78 -13.36 35.14
C GLY A 437 27.47 -14.06 36.32
N SER A 438 26.70 -14.82 37.10
CA SER A 438 27.21 -15.72 38.13
C SER A 438 26.75 -17.16 37.89
N LEU A 439 27.61 -18.12 38.21
CA LEU A 439 27.35 -19.55 38.12
C LEU A 439 27.61 -20.26 39.46
N ALA A 440 26.69 -21.13 39.85
CA ALA A 440 26.93 -22.15 40.87
C ALA A 440 26.45 -23.51 40.38
N VAL A 441 27.01 -24.59 40.92
CA VAL A 441 26.58 -25.96 40.65
C VAL A 441 26.32 -26.70 41.94
N THR A 442 25.19 -27.40 41.99
CA THR A 442 24.78 -28.25 43.12
C THR A 442 24.56 -29.70 42.70
N ASP A 443 24.63 -30.60 43.68
CA ASP A 443 24.14 -31.98 43.54
C ASP A 443 22.60 -32.05 43.68
N ALA A 444 22.05 -33.27 43.60
CA ALA A 444 20.62 -33.51 43.74
C ALA A 444 20.05 -33.16 45.13
N ASP A 445 20.90 -33.10 46.17
CA ASP A 445 20.54 -32.73 47.55
C ASP A 445 20.78 -31.22 47.82
N ALA A 446 21.04 -30.45 46.75
CA ALA A 446 21.33 -29.00 46.76
C ALA A 446 22.63 -28.58 47.48
N ASN A 447 23.59 -29.49 47.69
CA ASN A 447 24.91 -29.11 48.20
C ASN A 447 25.73 -28.45 47.08
N VAL A 448 26.35 -27.29 47.35
CA VAL A 448 27.20 -26.58 46.39
C VAL A 448 28.49 -27.36 46.15
N LEU A 449 28.71 -27.75 44.90
CA LEU A 449 29.91 -28.47 44.42
C LEU A 449 30.97 -27.51 43.88
N SER A 450 30.55 -26.40 43.29
CA SER A 450 31.43 -25.32 42.78
C SER A 450 30.63 -24.03 42.58
N ASP A 451 31.29 -22.89 42.68
CA ASP A 451 30.71 -21.55 42.52
C ASP A 451 31.75 -20.64 41.84
N SER A 452 31.33 -19.75 40.93
CA SER A 452 32.22 -18.80 40.24
C SER A 452 32.52 -17.54 41.07
N GLY A 453 31.94 -17.40 42.26
CA GLY A 453 32.24 -16.35 43.23
C GLY A 453 31.68 -14.97 42.91
N GLY A 454 30.66 -14.88 42.05
CA GLY A 454 30.03 -13.60 41.66
C GLY A 454 31.01 -12.64 40.97
N VAL A 455 31.82 -13.14 40.03
CA VAL A 455 32.70 -12.29 39.21
C VAL A 455 31.88 -11.28 38.41
N GLY A 456 32.15 -9.98 38.59
CA GLY A 456 31.46 -8.88 37.92
C GLY A 456 31.76 -8.77 36.42
N ALA A 457 31.46 -9.81 35.65
CA ALA A 457 31.88 -9.98 34.26
C ALA A 457 30.77 -10.59 33.39
N SER A 458 30.79 -10.28 32.10
CA SER A 458 29.88 -10.87 31.09
C SER A 458 30.16 -12.34 30.76
N GLN A 459 31.12 -12.97 31.45
CA GLN A 459 31.45 -14.38 31.32
C GLN A 459 31.79 -14.97 32.71
N ALA A 460 31.24 -16.15 32.99
CA ALA A 460 31.52 -16.91 34.20
C ALA A 460 31.89 -18.35 33.83
N GLN A 461 32.86 -18.94 34.53
CA GLN A 461 33.30 -20.31 34.28
C GLN A 461 33.62 -21.01 35.61
N LEU A 462 33.34 -22.31 35.67
CA LEU A 462 33.71 -23.18 36.78
C LEU A 462 33.98 -24.61 36.30
N ALA A 463 34.57 -25.45 37.14
CA ALA A 463 34.82 -26.85 36.83
C ALA A 463 34.65 -27.74 38.08
N PHE A 464 34.00 -28.89 37.92
CA PHE A 464 33.69 -29.82 39.03
C PHE A 464 33.75 -31.28 38.57
N ASN A 465 33.89 -32.21 39.51
CA ASN A 465 33.92 -33.65 39.20
C ASN A 465 32.49 -34.18 38.98
N VAL A 466 32.29 -34.93 37.89
CA VAL A 466 31.03 -35.61 37.56
C VAL A 466 31.19 -37.13 37.47
N THR A 467 30.12 -37.86 37.80
CA THR A 467 30.02 -39.30 37.57
C THR A 467 28.90 -39.57 36.55
N ALA A 468 29.17 -40.44 35.57
CA ALA A 468 28.17 -40.84 34.58
C ALA A 468 26.89 -41.37 35.25
N GLY A 469 25.73 -40.89 34.80
CA GLY A 469 24.40 -41.22 35.33
C GLY A 469 23.94 -40.35 36.52
N GLN A 470 24.80 -39.52 37.11
CA GLN A 470 24.38 -38.62 38.20
C GLN A 470 23.73 -37.33 37.68
N VAL A 471 22.83 -36.78 38.49
CA VAL A 471 22.09 -35.53 38.24
C VAL A 471 22.80 -34.37 38.93
N TYR A 472 22.92 -33.24 38.22
CA TYR A 472 23.46 -31.99 38.74
C TYR A 472 22.56 -30.82 38.32
N TYR A 473 22.62 -29.73 39.07
CA TYR A 473 21.89 -28.50 38.77
C TYR A 473 22.89 -27.34 38.61
N VAL A 474 22.81 -26.63 37.49
CA VAL A 474 23.58 -25.41 37.22
C VAL A 474 22.66 -24.21 37.48
N ARG A 475 23.04 -23.35 38.41
CA ARG A 475 22.33 -22.12 38.77
C ARG A 475 22.99 -20.95 38.03
N ILE A 476 22.23 -20.24 37.21
CA ILE A 476 22.61 -18.98 36.57
C ILE A 476 21.88 -17.85 37.30
N SER A 477 22.52 -16.69 37.47
CA SER A 477 21.84 -15.45 37.92
C SER A 477 22.71 -14.23 37.62
N GLY A 478 22.11 -13.04 37.58
CA GLY A 478 22.85 -11.77 37.53
C GLY A 478 23.50 -11.38 38.87
N THR A 479 24.63 -10.67 38.83
CA THR A 479 25.16 -9.90 39.97
C THR A 479 24.61 -8.47 39.93
N ASP A 480 24.52 -7.81 41.09
CA ASP A 480 24.05 -6.41 41.23
C ASP A 480 22.71 -6.10 40.50
N GLN A 481 21.80 -7.08 40.48
CA GLN A 481 20.51 -7.03 39.80
C GLN A 481 20.57 -6.79 38.27
N SER A 482 21.70 -7.14 37.64
CA SER A 482 21.84 -7.16 36.18
C SER A 482 21.00 -8.24 35.50
N VAL A 483 20.61 -7.99 34.25
CA VAL A 483 19.63 -8.80 33.49
C VAL A 483 20.05 -8.98 32.03
N GLY A 484 19.50 -10.01 31.37
CA GLY A 484 19.61 -10.18 29.93
C GLY A 484 19.94 -11.60 29.48
N ARG A 485 20.23 -11.73 28.18
CA ARG A 485 20.45 -13.01 27.50
C ARG A 485 21.79 -13.63 27.83
N TYR A 486 21.84 -14.95 27.96
CA TYR A 486 23.08 -15.72 28.04
C TYR A 486 23.04 -17.00 27.19
N ALA A 487 24.24 -17.54 26.93
CA ALA A 487 24.45 -18.92 26.55
C ALA A 487 25.20 -19.65 27.66
N ILE A 488 24.76 -20.86 27.99
CA ILE A 488 25.46 -21.82 28.86
C ILE A 488 26.02 -22.94 27.99
N LEU A 489 27.25 -23.34 28.26
CA LEU A 489 27.96 -24.45 27.60
C LEU A 489 28.57 -25.36 28.67
N VAL A 490 28.49 -26.67 28.46
CA VAL A 490 29.13 -27.67 29.32
C VAL A 490 29.95 -28.65 28.49
N GLN A 491 31.12 -29.04 29.01
CA GLN A 491 32.00 -30.04 28.42
C GLN A 491 32.65 -30.88 29.52
N THR A 492 32.56 -32.21 29.40
CA THR A 492 33.21 -33.17 30.29
C THR A 492 34.50 -33.71 29.68
N ASP A 493 35.63 -33.40 30.30
CA ASP A 493 36.93 -33.97 29.94
C ASP A 493 37.12 -35.31 30.69
N GLU A 494 37.35 -36.39 29.96
CA GLU A 494 37.48 -37.73 30.52
C GLU A 494 38.77 -37.86 31.36
N ARG A 495 38.65 -38.44 32.56
CA ARG A 495 39.80 -38.82 33.37
C ARG A 495 40.32 -40.18 32.89
N ALA A 496 41.60 -40.25 32.54
CA ALA A 496 42.21 -41.47 32.03
C ALA A 496 41.99 -42.69 32.97
N PRO A 497 41.55 -43.85 32.44
CA PRO A 497 41.28 -45.03 33.26
C PRO A 497 42.58 -45.67 33.78
N GLN A 498 42.53 -46.22 35.00
CA GLN A 498 43.56 -47.16 35.45
C GLN A 498 43.44 -48.48 34.68
N PRO A 499 44.57 -49.14 34.33
CA PRO A 499 44.54 -50.35 33.51
C PRO A 499 44.18 -51.59 34.32
N ASP A 500 43.36 -52.45 33.73
CA ASP A 500 43.23 -53.88 34.04
C ASP A 500 43.54 -54.70 32.75
N PRO A 501 43.89 -55.99 32.84
CA PRO A 501 44.62 -56.69 31.77
C PRO A 501 43.75 -57.41 30.72
N ASP A 502 44.13 -57.26 29.44
CA ASP A 502 43.84 -58.15 28.29
C ASP A 502 44.50 -59.56 28.45
N PRO A 503 44.35 -60.59 27.56
CA PRO A 503 43.69 -60.69 26.21
C PRO A 503 42.74 -61.96 26.11
N PRO A 504 42.29 -62.53 24.94
CA PRO A 504 42.70 -62.36 23.53
C PRO A 504 41.62 -62.32 22.39
N THR A 505 42.11 -62.07 21.18
CA THR A 505 41.47 -61.85 19.84
C THR A 505 41.90 -62.93 18.81
N PRO A 506 41.59 -62.87 17.46
CA PRO A 506 40.46 -62.35 16.63
C PRO A 506 39.88 -63.53 15.77
N PRO A 507 39.63 -63.53 14.40
CA PRO A 507 39.21 -62.53 13.39
C PRO A 507 38.09 -62.96 12.34
N ALA A 508 37.47 -61.96 11.69
CA ALA A 508 37.02 -61.88 10.25
C ALA A 508 35.92 -62.83 9.67
N PRO A 509 35.26 -62.49 8.51
CA PRO A 509 35.47 -61.37 7.57
C PRO A 509 34.21 -60.49 7.25
N ASP A 510 34.36 -59.59 6.27
CA ASP A 510 33.40 -58.57 5.78
C ASP A 510 32.05 -59.08 5.21
N ASP A 511 31.01 -58.23 5.27
CA ASP A 511 30.06 -58.03 4.15
C ASP A 511 29.37 -56.64 4.23
N ASP A 512 28.92 -56.16 3.06
CA ASP A 512 28.67 -54.77 2.66
C ASP A 512 27.51 -53.98 3.33
N THR A 513 27.75 -52.66 3.40
CA THR A 513 26.83 -51.50 3.41
C THR A 513 25.31 -51.69 3.64
N GLU A 514 24.78 -51.07 4.71
CA GLU A 514 23.39 -50.61 4.81
C GLU A 514 23.39 -49.15 5.34
N PRO A 515 22.62 -48.21 4.75
CA PRO A 515 22.61 -46.81 5.19
C PRO A 515 21.87 -46.62 6.51
N SER A 516 22.32 -45.65 7.31
CA SER A 516 21.67 -45.25 8.56
C SER A 516 20.23 -44.78 8.31
N PRO A 517 19.25 -45.08 9.19
CA PRO A 517 17.94 -44.47 9.11
C PRO A 517 18.08 -42.95 9.27
N GLU A 518 17.48 -42.19 8.35
CA GLU A 518 17.35 -40.75 8.48
C GLU A 518 16.40 -40.39 9.65
N PRO A 519 16.61 -39.25 10.32
CA PRO A 519 15.67 -38.76 11.33
C PRO A 519 14.31 -38.49 10.69
N SER A 520 13.23 -38.88 11.38
CA SER A 520 11.87 -38.58 10.92
C SER A 520 11.67 -37.06 10.84
N PRO A 521 11.01 -36.55 9.78
CA PRO A 521 10.79 -35.12 9.59
C PRO A 521 9.73 -34.57 10.56
N ASP A 522 9.63 -33.24 10.60
CA ASP A 522 8.43 -32.51 11.05
C ASP A 522 7.16 -33.08 10.39
N PRO A 523 5.96 -32.88 10.98
CA PRO A 523 4.71 -33.22 10.30
C PRO A 523 4.63 -32.42 9.00
N ALA A 524 4.86 -33.12 7.88
CA ALA A 524 4.93 -32.49 6.58
C ALA A 524 3.61 -31.75 6.28
N LEU A 525 3.71 -30.52 5.79
CA LEU A 525 2.63 -29.86 5.07
C LEU A 525 2.39 -30.71 3.81
N VAL A 526 1.24 -31.37 3.73
CA VAL A 526 0.86 -32.21 2.59
C VAL A 526 -0.43 -31.66 1.99
N PRO A 527 -0.49 -31.43 0.67
CA PRO A 527 -1.69 -30.94 0.00
C PRO A 527 -2.88 -31.89 0.16
N GLY A 528 -4.06 -31.32 0.35
CA GLY A 528 -5.32 -32.06 0.48
C GLY A 528 -5.91 -32.48 -0.87
N THR A 529 -6.98 -33.27 -0.82
CA THR A 529 -7.89 -33.46 -1.98
C THR A 529 -9.05 -32.46 -2.00
N VAL A 530 -9.15 -31.64 -0.94
CA VAL A 530 -10.08 -30.52 -0.76
C VAL A 530 -9.39 -29.50 0.15
N VAL A 531 -9.68 -28.20 -0.02
CA VAL A 531 -9.21 -27.17 0.91
C VAL A 531 -9.76 -27.44 2.30
N VAL A 532 -8.89 -27.50 3.30
CA VAL A 532 -9.22 -27.64 4.71
C VAL A 532 -8.78 -26.40 5.49
N ALA A 533 -9.53 -26.06 6.54
CA ALA A 533 -9.27 -24.92 7.40
C ALA A 533 -9.46 -25.35 8.86
N GLU A 534 -8.42 -25.20 9.68
CA GLU A 534 -8.37 -25.65 11.08
C GLU A 534 -7.73 -24.57 11.97
N VAL A 535 -8.33 -24.32 13.13
CA VAL A 535 -7.76 -23.39 14.12
C VAL A 535 -6.86 -24.15 15.09
N GLN A 536 -5.66 -23.61 15.31
CA GLN A 536 -4.61 -24.19 16.14
C GLN A 536 -4.25 -23.24 17.28
N ASP A 537 -4.30 -23.73 18.52
CA ASP A 537 -3.84 -22.98 19.69
C ASP A 537 -2.31 -22.91 19.73
N THR A 538 -1.75 -21.70 19.62
CA THR A 538 -0.31 -21.45 19.76
C THR A 538 -0.02 -20.61 21.01
N PRO A 539 1.25 -20.53 21.47
CA PRO A 539 1.63 -19.60 22.54
C PRO A 539 1.41 -18.12 22.21
N ALA A 540 1.21 -17.76 20.93
CA ALA A 540 0.91 -16.40 20.46
C ALA A 540 -0.60 -16.12 20.37
N GLY A 541 -1.45 -17.16 20.30
CA GLY A 541 -2.91 -17.05 20.17
C GLY A 541 -3.49 -18.18 19.32
N ALA A 542 -4.80 -18.11 19.04
CA ALA A 542 -5.47 -19.00 18.10
C ALA A 542 -5.09 -18.60 16.65
N HIS A 543 -4.53 -19.54 15.87
CA HIS A 543 -4.08 -19.31 14.50
C HIS A 543 -4.93 -20.14 13.55
N LEU A 544 -5.45 -19.55 12.47
CA LEU A 544 -6.17 -20.30 11.43
C LEU A 544 -5.18 -20.81 10.38
N LEU A 545 -4.99 -22.12 10.30
CA LEU A 545 -4.24 -22.78 9.25
C LEU A 545 -5.20 -23.23 8.13
N VAL A 546 -4.87 -22.87 6.89
CA VAL A 546 -5.59 -23.24 5.67
C VAL A 546 -4.63 -24.02 4.77
N LEU A 547 -5.03 -25.21 4.35
CA LEU A 547 -4.27 -26.06 3.44
C LEU A 547 -5.11 -26.32 2.18
N GLY A 548 -4.60 -25.91 1.03
CA GLY A 548 -5.17 -26.11 -0.29
C GLY A 548 -4.89 -27.50 -0.88
N THR A 549 -4.90 -27.58 -2.20
CA THR A 549 -4.80 -28.82 -2.98
C THR A 549 -3.82 -28.65 -4.14
N ASN A 550 -3.45 -29.75 -4.82
CA ASN A 550 -2.62 -29.65 -6.03
C ASN A 550 -3.47 -29.35 -7.29
N GLY A 551 -4.40 -28.41 -7.19
CA GLY A 551 -5.16 -27.89 -8.33
C GLY A 551 -5.93 -26.63 -7.97
N ASN A 552 -6.21 -25.83 -9.00
CA ASN A 552 -6.77 -24.48 -8.93
C ASN A 552 -7.83 -24.27 -7.83
N ASP A 553 -7.42 -23.64 -6.73
CA ASP A 553 -8.23 -23.29 -5.58
C ASP A 553 -8.60 -21.79 -5.59
N THR A 554 -9.85 -21.48 -5.26
CA THR A 554 -10.32 -20.11 -5.05
C THR A 554 -10.61 -19.89 -3.57
N ILE A 555 -9.77 -19.11 -2.88
CA ILE A 555 -9.84 -18.88 -1.43
C ILE A 555 -10.14 -17.40 -1.17
N THR A 556 -11.22 -17.10 -0.46
CA THR A 556 -11.63 -15.73 -0.11
C THR A 556 -11.87 -15.58 1.39
N LEU A 557 -11.12 -14.67 2.02
CA LEU A 557 -11.27 -14.23 3.40
C LEU A 557 -12.04 -12.91 3.48
N TRP A 558 -13.07 -12.90 4.32
CA TRP A 558 -13.78 -11.69 4.72
C TRP A 558 -14.21 -11.77 6.17
N GLN A 559 -14.23 -10.63 6.83
CA GLN A 559 -14.51 -10.53 8.27
C GLN A 559 -15.68 -9.58 8.55
N THR A 560 -16.34 -9.84 9.68
CA THR A 560 -17.38 -9.02 10.29
C THR A 560 -16.97 -8.73 11.73
N ALA A 561 -17.75 -7.91 12.45
CA ALA A 561 -17.52 -7.66 13.87
C ALA A 561 -17.59 -8.93 14.75
N ASP A 562 -18.28 -9.99 14.31
CA ASP A 562 -18.56 -11.19 15.11
C ASP A 562 -17.85 -12.46 14.61
N ALA A 563 -17.32 -12.46 13.37
CA ALA A 563 -16.70 -13.64 12.76
C ALA A 563 -15.79 -13.32 11.58
N LEU A 564 -14.71 -14.10 11.43
CA LEU A 564 -13.93 -14.24 10.20
C LEU A 564 -14.50 -15.42 9.39
N THR A 565 -14.65 -15.25 8.08
CA THR A 565 -15.25 -16.24 7.19
C THR A 565 -14.33 -16.51 6.01
N LEU A 566 -14.09 -17.79 5.74
CA LEU A 566 -13.33 -18.30 4.62
C LEU A 566 -14.28 -19.01 3.66
N THR A 567 -14.32 -18.56 2.40
CA THR A 567 -14.95 -19.31 1.31
C THR A 567 -13.85 -19.91 0.45
N ALA A 568 -13.76 -21.24 0.41
CA ALA A 568 -12.84 -21.98 -0.43
C ALA A 568 -13.63 -22.82 -1.45
N ASN A 569 -13.47 -22.49 -2.73
CA ASN A 569 -14.23 -23.05 -3.85
C ASN A 569 -15.75 -22.94 -3.63
N SER A 570 -16.40 -24.05 -3.29
CA SER A 570 -17.83 -24.13 -2.98
C SER A 570 -18.13 -24.36 -1.49
N GLN A 571 -17.12 -24.31 -0.62
CA GLN A 571 -17.24 -24.52 0.82
C GLN A 571 -17.05 -23.19 1.57
N THR A 572 -17.76 -23.03 2.68
CA THR A 572 -17.63 -21.86 3.55
C THR A 572 -17.45 -22.29 4.99
N TYR A 573 -16.42 -21.74 5.63
CA TYR A 573 -16.04 -21.93 7.02
C TYR A 573 -16.18 -20.59 7.75
N SER A 574 -16.64 -20.60 9.00
CA SER A 574 -16.85 -19.36 9.78
C SER A 574 -16.34 -19.56 11.20
N PHE A 575 -15.52 -18.62 11.65
CA PHE A 575 -14.76 -18.67 12.90
C PHE A 575 -15.18 -17.46 13.75
N THR A 576 -15.77 -17.72 14.92
CA THR A 576 -16.26 -16.70 15.86
C THR A 576 -15.31 -16.50 17.04
N GLU A 577 -14.08 -16.97 16.91
CA GLU A 577 -13.01 -16.87 17.91
C GLU A 577 -12.04 -15.75 17.53
N ASP A 578 -11.39 -15.16 18.54
CA ASP A 578 -10.41 -14.10 18.35
C ASP A 578 -9.10 -14.70 17.78
N LEU A 579 -9.01 -14.77 16.46
CA LEU A 579 -7.82 -15.24 15.73
C LEU A 579 -6.70 -14.20 15.79
N ALA A 580 -5.49 -14.65 16.13
CA ALA A 580 -4.29 -13.83 16.18
C ALA A 580 -3.60 -13.69 14.81
N ALA A 581 -3.69 -14.73 13.96
CA ALA A 581 -3.12 -14.77 12.61
C ALA A 581 -3.88 -15.77 11.72
N VAL A 582 -3.73 -15.62 10.40
CA VAL A 582 -4.15 -16.61 9.39
C VAL A 582 -2.94 -17.02 8.54
N THR A 583 -2.85 -18.31 8.20
CA THR A 583 -1.78 -18.88 7.37
C THR A 583 -2.41 -19.74 6.28
N ILE A 584 -2.14 -19.42 5.01
CA ILE A 584 -2.65 -20.15 3.85
C ILE A 584 -1.48 -20.74 3.07
N TYR A 585 -1.54 -22.06 2.82
CA TYR A 585 -0.71 -22.76 1.83
C TYR A 585 -1.64 -23.29 0.73
N ALA A 586 -1.51 -22.81 -0.50
CA ALA A 586 -2.40 -23.22 -1.59
C ALA A 586 -1.89 -24.46 -2.35
N PHE A 587 -0.56 -24.57 -2.53
CA PHE A 587 0.23 -25.66 -3.13
C PHE A 587 0.38 -25.59 -4.67
N ASP A 588 0.27 -26.70 -5.41
CA ASP A 588 0.39 -26.67 -6.88
C ASP A 588 -0.95 -26.26 -7.49
N GLY A 589 -1.01 -25.26 -8.37
CA GLY A 589 -2.29 -24.77 -8.90
C GLY A 589 -2.12 -23.48 -9.68
N SER A 590 -3.21 -23.02 -10.30
CA SER A 590 -3.33 -21.60 -10.67
C SER A 590 -4.47 -21.06 -9.84
N ASP A 591 -4.09 -20.57 -8.66
CA ASP A 591 -4.97 -20.29 -7.55
C ASP A 591 -5.42 -18.84 -7.54
N THR A 592 -6.50 -18.56 -6.82
CA THR A 592 -7.05 -17.22 -6.68
C THR A 592 -7.33 -16.96 -5.21
N LEU A 593 -6.43 -16.18 -4.58
CA LEU A 593 -6.47 -15.87 -3.16
C LEU A 593 -6.94 -14.43 -2.98
N ARG A 594 -7.90 -14.22 -2.09
CA ARG A 594 -8.52 -12.92 -1.84
C ARG A 594 -8.68 -12.64 -0.36
N ILE A 595 -7.93 -11.67 0.15
CA ILE A 595 -8.10 -11.09 1.48
C ILE A 595 -8.82 -9.76 1.30
N THR A 596 -10.05 -9.63 1.81
CA THR A 596 -10.85 -8.41 1.62
C THR A 596 -10.54 -7.35 2.68
N HIS A 597 -10.83 -6.09 2.36
CA HIS A 597 -10.61 -4.92 3.24
C HIS A 597 -11.31 -4.94 4.61
N THR A 598 -12.15 -5.93 4.90
CA THR A 598 -12.74 -6.08 6.23
C THR A 598 -11.90 -6.96 7.15
N VAL A 599 -10.92 -7.70 6.62
CA VAL A 599 -10.02 -8.57 7.40
C VAL A 599 -9.03 -7.71 8.16
N THR A 600 -9.04 -7.81 9.50
CA THR A 600 -8.18 -7.03 10.40
C THR A 600 -7.11 -7.88 11.09
N VAL A 601 -6.94 -9.13 10.67
CA VAL A 601 -6.00 -10.12 11.22
C VAL A 601 -4.84 -10.24 10.25
N GLU A 602 -3.60 -10.28 10.76
CA GLU A 602 -2.40 -10.45 9.93
C GLU A 602 -2.45 -11.80 9.18
N THR A 603 -2.00 -11.81 7.92
CA THR A 603 -2.07 -13.01 7.08
C THR A 603 -0.71 -13.38 6.48
N PHE A 604 -0.47 -14.68 6.37
CA PHE A 604 0.61 -15.25 5.58
C PHE A 604 -0.01 -16.07 4.44
N VAL A 605 0.49 -15.87 3.22
CA VAL A 605 0.10 -16.62 2.03
C VAL A 605 1.35 -17.19 1.36
N ASP A 606 1.30 -18.48 1.09
CA ASP A 606 2.19 -19.20 0.19
C ASP A 606 1.28 -19.86 -0.87
N ALA A 607 1.22 -19.25 -2.07
CA ALA A 607 0.35 -19.74 -3.13
C ALA A 607 0.95 -21.05 -3.68
N GLY A 608 2.16 -21.00 -4.24
CA GLY A 608 3.05 -22.15 -4.37
C GLY A 608 3.53 -22.37 -5.80
N GLY A 609 2.73 -23.10 -6.60
CA GLY A 609 3.19 -23.74 -7.82
C GLY A 609 2.24 -23.63 -9.02
N GLY A 610 2.17 -22.44 -9.61
CA GLY A 610 1.66 -22.18 -10.96
C GLY A 610 1.46 -20.68 -11.14
N ASN A 611 0.53 -20.27 -12.00
CA ASN A 611 0.30 -18.83 -12.23
C ASN A 611 -0.84 -18.37 -11.33
N ASP A 612 -0.49 -17.74 -10.20
CA ASP A 612 -1.41 -17.43 -9.11
C ASP A 612 -1.89 -15.98 -9.12
N MET A 613 -3.07 -15.75 -8.52
CA MET A 613 -3.70 -14.44 -8.42
C MET A 613 -3.98 -14.10 -6.95
N ILE A 614 -3.07 -13.33 -6.34
CA ILE A 614 -3.15 -12.92 -4.94
C ILE A 614 -3.66 -11.49 -4.86
N PHE A 615 -4.77 -11.30 -4.15
CA PHE A 615 -5.36 -10.00 -3.86
C PHE A 615 -5.44 -9.78 -2.36
N ASP A 616 -4.74 -8.79 -1.86
CA ASP A 616 -4.88 -8.29 -0.51
C ASP A 616 -5.36 -6.82 -0.50
N ALA A 617 -6.13 -6.51 0.52
CA ALA A 617 -6.59 -5.17 0.88
C ALA A 617 -6.86 -5.06 2.40
N GLY A 618 -6.41 -6.03 3.21
CA GLY A 618 -6.77 -6.21 4.62
C GLY A 618 -5.84 -5.51 5.61
N ALA A 619 -5.43 -6.25 6.63
CA ALA A 619 -4.33 -5.90 7.53
C ALA A 619 -3.01 -6.48 7.00
N ALA A 620 -1.89 -6.17 7.65
CA ALA A 620 -0.55 -6.49 7.15
C ALA A 620 -0.36 -7.97 6.77
N ALA A 621 0.24 -8.21 5.60
CA ALA A 621 0.49 -9.56 5.10
C ALA A 621 1.92 -9.81 4.58
N GLU A 622 2.31 -11.08 4.62
CA GLU A 622 3.47 -11.62 3.89
C GLU A 622 2.95 -12.60 2.83
N LEU A 623 3.17 -12.26 1.57
CA LEU A 623 2.59 -12.92 0.40
C LEU A 623 3.71 -13.49 -0.48
N LEU A 624 3.67 -14.80 -0.71
CA LEU A 624 4.55 -15.52 -1.61
C LEU A 624 3.72 -16.07 -2.78
N GLY A 625 4.06 -15.69 -4.02
CA GLY A 625 3.54 -16.29 -5.24
C GLY A 625 4.11 -17.70 -5.39
N GLY A 626 5.36 -17.79 -5.86
CA GLY A 626 6.18 -18.99 -5.75
C GLY A 626 6.83 -19.38 -7.08
N ALA A 627 6.11 -20.14 -7.91
CA ALA A 627 6.64 -20.69 -9.15
C ALA A 627 5.63 -20.70 -10.32
N GLY A 628 5.52 -19.56 -10.99
CA GLY A 628 4.85 -19.35 -12.28
C GLY A 628 4.90 -17.88 -12.65
N ASP A 629 4.03 -17.41 -13.55
CA ASP A 629 3.90 -15.96 -13.80
C ASP A 629 2.72 -15.42 -12.97
N ASP A 630 3.03 -14.85 -11.80
CA ASP A 630 2.05 -14.49 -10.78
C ASP A 630 1.51 -13.06 -10.89
N LEU A 631 0.31 -12.82 -10.34
CA LEU A 631 -0.26 -11.50 -10.13
C LEU A 631 -0.48 -11.27 -8.63
N ILE A 632 0.28 -10.34 -8.06
CA ILE A 632 0.17 -9.93 -6.65
C ILE A 632 -0.31 -8.48 -6.58
N VAL A 633 -1.43 -8.27 -5.90
CA VAL A 633 -2.11 -6.97 -5.77
C VAL A 633 -2.35 -6.69 -4.29
N THR A 634 -1.79 -5.61 -3.74
CA THR A 634 -1.93 -5.23 -2.31
C THR A 634 -2.58 -3.85 -2.10
N VAL A 635 -3.19 -3.29 -3.16
CA VAL A 635 -3.64 -1.89 -3.17
C VAL A 635 -4.73 -1.62 -2.13
N GLY A 636 -4.57 -0.55 -1.36
CA GLY A 636 -5.65 0.05 -0.57
C GLY A 636 -5.91 -0.66 0.75
N GLY A 637 -4.93 -1.44 1.22
CA GLY A 637 -4.91 -2.07 2.52
C GLY A 637 -4.76 -1.09 3.68
N SER A 638 -4.92 -1.62 4.89
CA SER A 638 -4.60 -0.93 6.15
C SER A 638 -3.24 -1.32 6.73
N GLY A 639 -2.61 -2.34 6.13
CA GLY A 639 -1.32 -2.90 6.51
C GLY A 639 -0.12 -2.20 5.89
N SER A 640 0.98 -2.96 5.78
CA SER A 640 2.17 -2.63 5.02
C SER A 640 2.73 -3.96 4.56
N ASP A 641 2.42 -4.31 3.32
CA ASP A 641 2.45 -5.69 2.88
C ASP A 641 3.77 -6.04 2.20
N ARG A 642 4.15 -7.32 2.26
CA ARG A 642 5.41 -7.83 1.72
C ARG A 642 5.13 -8.88 0.66
N ALA A 643 5.20 -8.47 -0.61
CA ALA A 643 5.00 -9.32 -1.77
C ALA A 643 6.32 -9.94 -2.26
N THR A 644 6.28 -11.22 -2.61
CA THR A 644 7.43 -11.98 -3.13
C THR A 644 6.94 -12.83 -4.29
N GLY A 645 7.38 -12.58 -5.52
CA GLY A 645 6.92 -13.33 -6.69
C GLY A 645 7.56 -14.71 -6.78
N GLY A 646 8.86 -14.80 -6.50
CA GLY A 646 9.62 -16.05 -6.54
C GLY A 646 10.23 -16.31 -7.90
N SER A 647 9.62 -17.19 -8.71
CA SER A 647 10.22 -17.70 -9.95
C SER A 647 9.29 -17.74 -11.15
N GLY A 648 9.17 -16.59 -11.81
CA GLY A 648 8.71 -16.51 -13.20
C GLY A 648 8.78 -15.07 -13.72
N PHE A 649 7.66 -14.55 -14.21
CA PHE A 649 7.54 -13.18 -14.70
C PHE A 649 6.36 -12.47 -14.03
N ASP A 650 6.59 -12.07 -12.79
CA ASP A 650 5.54 -11.71 -11.85
C ASP A 650 5.12 -10.23 -11.94
N SER A 651 3.85 -9.97 -11.66
CA SER A 651 3.18 -8.67 -11.76
C SER A 651 2.81 -8.15 -10.37
N TYR A 652 3.33 -6.99 -10.00
CA TYR A 652 3.10 -6.37 -8.69
C TYR A 652 2.28 -5.10 -8.86
N TRP A 653 1.07 -5.07 -8.30
CA TRP A 653 0.24 -3.86 -8.21
C TRP A 653 0.07 -3.51 -6.75
N ILE A 654 1.00 -2.70 -6.22
CA ILE A 654 1.13 -2.45 -4.78
C ILE A 654 0.96 -0.96 -4.49
N ASP A 655 0.56 -0.61 -3.27
CA ASP A 655 0.44 0.80 -2.89
C ASP A 655 1.71 1.37 -2.24
N SER A 656 1.62 2.64 -1.83
CA SER A 656 2.73 3.40 -1.26
C SER A 656 3.35 2.81 0.01
N ALA A 657 2.59 2.02 0.77
CA ALA A 657 2.95 1.46 2.08
C ALA A 657 3.66 0.11 2.00
N ASP A 658 3.57 -0.56 0.86
CA ASP A 658 3.96 -1.97 0.68
C ASP A 658 5.36 -2.11 0.09
N THR A 659 5.83 -3.35 -0.06
CA THR A 659 7.13 -3.67 -0.65
C THR A 659 7.12 -4.99 -1.42
N ALA A 660 7.43 -4.95 -2.71
CA ALA A 660 7.90 -6.12 -3.45
C ALA A 660 9.34 -6.44 -3.03
N THR A 661 9.63 -7.67 -2.61
CA THR A 661 10.87 -8.00 -1.88
C THR A 661 11.97 -8.62 -2.73
N ASP A 662 11.64 -9.19 -3.89
CA ASP A 662 12.56 -9.96 -4.75
C ASP A 662 12.58 -9.57 -6.24
N LEU A 663 11.83 -8.52 -6.62
CA LEU A 663 11.70 -7.99 -7.99
C LEU A 663 12.99 -8.08 -8.82
N SER A 664 13.00 -8.95 -9.83
CA SER A 664 14.17 -9.21 -10.65
C SER A 664 14.43 -8.13 -11.72
N ALA A 665 15.61 -8.21 -12.32
CA ALA A 665 15.97 -7.34 -13.44
C ALA A 665 15.13 -7.58 -14.71
N VAL A 666 14.50 -8.75 -14.86
CA VAL A 666 13.68 -9.09 -16.04
C VAL A 666 12.28 -8.50 -15.89
N GLU A 667 11.65 -8.70 -14.74
CA GLU A 667 10.37 -8.10 -14.33
C GLU A 667 10.43 -6.56 -14.38
N ASN A 668 11.46 -5.97 -13.78
CA ASN A 668 11.67 -4.52 -13.79
C ASN A 668 11.90 -3.97 -15.23
N ALA A 669 12.55 -4.72 -16.12
CA ALA A 669 12.67 -4.35 -17.53
C ALA A 669 11.36 -4.57 -18.33
N GLY A 670 10.54 -5.53 -17.91
CA GLY A 670 9.20 -5.80 -18.43
C GLY A 670 8.13 -4.79 -17.99
N GLY A 671 8.46 -3.93 -17.00
CA GLY A 671 7.53 -2.94 -16.46
C GLY A 671 6.39 -3.58 -15.68
N THR A 672 6.70 -4.63 -14.90
CA THR A 672 5.72 -5.41 -14.11
C THR A 672 5.48 -4.89 -12.69
N TYR A 673 6.29 -3.93 -12.24
CA TYR A 673 6.16 -3.29 -10.95
C TYR A 673 5.36 -1.98 -11.08
N HIS A 674 4.16 -1.97 -10.50
CA HIS A 674 3.22 -0.86 -10.52
C HIS A 674 3.04 -0.34 -9.09
N ARG A 675 3.35 0.94 -8.86
CA ARG A 675 3.21 1.58 -7.55
C ARG A 675 2.09 2.61 -7.60
N ILE A 676 1.00 2.34 -6.89
CA ILE A 676 -0.18 3.19 -6.85
C ILE A 676 -0.17 3.99 -5.56
N ASP A 677 0.38 5.21 -5.61
CA ASP A 677 0.26 6.16 -4.48
C ASP A 677 -1.16 6.79 -4.42
N GLU A 678 -1.81 6.97 -5.58
CA GLU A 678 -3.21 7.41 -5.74
C GLU A 678 -3.82 6.90 -7.07
N PHE A 679 -5.15 6.89 -7.16
CA PHE A 679 -5.85 6.76 -8.44
C PHE A 679 -6.17 8.12 -9.05
N TYR A 680 -6.11 8.18 -10.38
CA TYR A 680 -6.49 9.34 -11.19
C TYR A 680 -7.91 9.80 -10.84
N GLN A 681 -8.06 11.10 -10.58
CA GLN A 681 -9.32 11.74 -10.20
C GLN A 681 -9.97 12.47 -11.40
N PRO A 682 -10.80 11.80 -12.22
CA PRO A 682 -11.44 12.42 -13.38
C PRO A 682 -12.44 13.53 -13.01
N PHE A 683 -13.27 13.31 -11.99
CA PHE A 683 -14.43 14.17 -11.71
C PHE A 683 -14.14 15.28 -10.71
N THR A 684 -13.51 14.93 -9.58
CA THR A 684 -13.41 15.78 -8.38
C THR A 684 -12.12 15.47 -7.63
N ASN A 685 -11.48 16.48 -7.06
CA ASN A 685 -10.33 16.28 -6.17
C ASN A 685 -10.80 16.10 -4.71
N ASP A 686 -11.98 16.63 -4.34
CA ASP A 686 -12.59 16.52 -3.00
C ASP A 686 -12.85 15.06 -2.58
N PRO A 687 -12.15 14.52 -1.56
CA PRO A 687 -12.31 13.14 -1.09
C PRO A 687 -13.65 12.85 -0.38
N ALA A 688 -14.41 13.88 0.02
CA ALA A 688 -15.74 13.72 0.60
C ALA A 688 -16.84 13.55 -0.47
N SER A 689 -16.51 13.81 -1.73
CA SER A 689 -17.45 13.72 -2.86
C SER A 689 -17.75 12.27 -3.25
N ALA A 690 -19.02 11.96 -3.49
CA ALA A 690 -19.45 10.66 -4.00
C ALA A 690 -18.90 10.31 -5.41
N ASN A 691 -18.27 11.28 -6.10
CA ASN A 691 -17.61 11.07 -7.39
C ASN A 691 -16.07 10.91 -7.29
N TYR A 692 -15.51 10.90 -6.08
CA TYR A 692 -14.09 10.64 -5.84
C TYR A 692 -13.77 9.16 -6.07
N ILE A 693 -12.56 8.86 -6.56
CA ILE A 693 -12.10 7.49 -6.81
C ILE A 693 -11.19 7.04 -5.65
N PRO A 694 -11.68 6.21 -4.70
CA PRO A 694 -10.92 5.87 -3.50
C PRO A 694 -9.87 4.78 -3.74
N MET A 695 -8.84 4.76 -2.88
CA MET A 695 -7.87 3.66 -2.81
C MET A 695 -8.47 2.36 -2.26
N THR A 696 -9.40 2.45 -1.30
CA THR A 696 -10.00 1.28 -0.63
C THR A 696 -10.66 0.31 -1.61
N ILE A 697 -10.32 -0.98 -1.55
CA ILE A 697 -10.81 -2.03 -2.47
C ILE A 697 -12.01 -2.77 -1.85
N ALA A 698 -13.22 -2.22 -2.09
CA ALA A 698 -14.46 -2.62 -1.42
C ALA A 698 -15.64 -2.91 -2.37
N GLY A 699 -15.40 -3.06 -3.67
CA GLY A 699 -16.43 -3.34 -4.67
C GLY A 699 -17.36 -2.16 -4.91
N GLN A 700 -16.82 -0.94 -4.83
CA GLN A 700 -17.57 0.29 -5.06
C GLN A 700 -18.06 0.38 -6.51
N ASN A 701 -19.29 0.89 -6.69
CA ASN A 701 -19.77 1.36 -7.98
C ASN A 701 -19.11 2.72 -8.25
N LEU A 702 -18.29 2.82 -9.29
CA LEU A 702 -17.51 4.01 -9.61
C LEU A 702 -18.25 4.88 -10.64
N PRO A 703 -17.96 6.19 -10.73
CA PRO A 703 -18.66 7.06 -11.68
C PRO A 703 -18.12 6.87 -13.10
N ASP A 704 -19.04 6.69 -14.06
CA ASP A 704 -18.75 6.39 -15.46
C ASP A 704 -18.37 7.62 -16.31
N PRO A 705 -17.56 7.45 -17.38
CA PRO A 705 -17.30 8.52 -18.35
C PRO A 705 -18.55 8.75 -19.21
N ARG A 706 -18.73 9.96 -19.73
CA ARG A 706 -19.90 10.30 -20.56
C ARG A 706 -19.93 9.45 -21.84
N ALA A 707 -20.97 8.65 -22.01
CA ALA A 707 -21.24 7.95 -23.26
C ALA A 707 -21.90 8.87 -24.31
N THR A 708 -21.69 8.53 -25.59
CA THR A 708 -22.39 9.14 -26.73
C THR A 708 -23.90 8.86 -26.67
N THR A 709 -24.68 9.58 -27.47
CA THR A 709 -26.13 9.33 -27.69
C THR A 709 -26.45 7.97 -28.33
N MET A 710 -25.45 7.16 -28.68
CA MET A 710 -25.63 5.81 -29.21
C MET A 710 -25.86 4.77 -28.11
N ALA A 711 -25.36 5.01 -26.89
CA ALA A 711 -25.67 4.20 -25.72
C ALA A 711 -27.02 4.60 -25.13
N ASN A 712 -27.75 3.64 -24.57
CA ASN A 712 -29.01 3.89 -23.86
C ASN A 712 -29.10 3.23 -22.48
N GLY A 713 -27.96 2.77 -21.97
CA GLY A 713 -27.79 2.22 -20.63
C GLY A 713 -26.37 1.73 -20.41
N TRP A 714 -26.12 1.25 -19.20
CA TRP A 714 -24.90 0.58 -18.79
C TRP A 714 -25.24 -0.83 -18.34
N GLN A 715 -24.26 -1.74 -18.40
CA GLN A 715 -24.39 -3.10 -17.91
C GLN A 715 -23.07 -3.53 -17.31
N ASN A 716 -23.09 -4.12 -16.12
CA ASN A 716 -21.91 -4.64 -15.46
C ASN A 716 -21.43 -5.95 -16.11
N TYR A 717 -20.11 -6.05 -16.33
CA TYR A 717 -19.45 -7.25 -16.88
C TYR A 717 -18.41 -7.87 -15.91
N ALA A 718 -18.44 -7.57 -14.61
CA ALA A 718 -17.43 -8.04 -13.66
C ALA A 718 -17.40 -9.57 -13.47
N ALA A 719 -18.44 -10.28 -13.90
CA ALA A 719 -18.52 -11.74 -13.92
C ALA A 719 -17.89 -12.37 -15.18
N ALA A 720 -17.44 -11.57 -16.15
CA ALA A 720 -16.68 -12.04 -17.31
C ALA A 720 -15.17 -11.88 -17.03
N PRO A 721 -14.31 -12.79 -17.52
CA PRO A 721 -12.87 -12.74 -17.22
C PRO A 721 -12.21 -11.49 -17.82
N LEU A 722 -11.10 -11.04 -17.22
CA LEU A 722 -10.28 -9.99 -17.83
C LEU A 722 -9.62 -10.49 -19.12
N PHE A 723 -9.05 -11.70 -19.06
CA PHE A 723 -8.33 -12.37 -20.14
C PHE A 723 -8.74 -13.85 -20.19
N VAL A 724 -8.85 -14.45 -21.39
CA VAL A 724 -8.85 -15.92 -21.54
C VAL A 724 -7.48 -16.34 -22.07
N GLY A 725 -6.53 -16.58 -21.16
CA GLY A 725 -5.16 -16.96 -21.50
C GLY A 725 -4.26 -15.78 -21.83
N THR A 726 -3.83 -15.65 -23.09
CA THR A 726 -2.92 -14.59 -23.55
C THR A 726 -3.67 -13.60 -24.43
N PRO A 727 -3.60 -12.28 -24.14
CA PRO A 727 -4.19 -11.25 -25.01
C PRO A 727 -3.70 -11.41 -26.44
N VAL A 728 -4.61 -11.41 -27.41
CA VAL A 728 -4.25 -11.51 -28.84
C VAL A 728 -4.96 -10.46 -29.67
N TYR A 729 -4.38 -10.12 -30.83
CA TYR A 729 -4.94 -9.10 -31.72
C TYR A 729 -6.39 -9.39 -32.17
N SER A 730 -6.80 -10.65 -32.17
CA SER A 730 -8.15 -11.11 -32.56
C SER A 730 -9.23 -10.86 -31.50
N ASP A 731 -8.87 -10.48 -30.27
CA ASP A 731 -9.82 -10.06 -29.22
C ASP A 731 -10.47 -8.72 -29.58
N ILE A 732 -9.82 -7.95 -30.45
CA ILE A 732 -10.15 -6.56 -30.73
C ILE A 732 -11.19 -6.47 -31.83
N GLN A 733 -12.41 -6.12 -31.42
CA GLN A 733 -13.49 -5.74 -32.32
C GLN A 733 -14.04 -4.36 -31.92
N GLN A 734 -13.73 -3.37 -32.75
CA GLN A 734 -14.15 -1.98 -32.60
C GLN A 734 -15.67 -1.83 -32.66
N GLY A 735 -16.20 -0.92 -31.85
CA GLY A 735 -17.60 -0.52 -31.89
C GLY A 735 -17.88 0.77 -32.65
N ASN A 736 -18.93 1.46 -32.21
CA ASN A 736 -19.49 2.62 -32.89
C ASN A 736 -18.85 3.93 -32.40
N ILE A 737 -17.51 4.00 -32.42
CA ILE A 737 -16.72 5.20 -32.13
C ILE A 737 -15.49 5.24 -33.05
N GLY A 738 -14.96 6.44 -33.32
CA GLY A 738 -13.87 6.66 -34.28
C GLY A 738 -12.46 6.46 -33.71
N ASP A 739 -12.28 5.51 -32.81
CA ASP A 739 -11.07 5.31 -32.00
C ASP A 739 -10.04 4.35 -32.61
N CYS A 740 -10.19 3.97 -33.88
CA CYS A 740 -9.41 2.91 -34.55
C CYS A 740 -7.89 2.93 -34.32
N TYR A 741 -7.28 4.12 -34.16
CA TYR A 741 -5.86 4.29 -33.87
C TYR A 741 -5.45 3.76 -32.48
N TYR A 742 -6.38 3.74 -31.52
CA TYR A 742 -6.19 3.16 -30.20
C TYR A 742 -6.23 1.63 -30.27
N LEU A 743 -7.32 1.08 -30.82
CA LEU A 743 -7.50 -0.36 -30.96
C LEU A 743 -6.47 -1.01 -31.90
N ALA A 744 -6.05 -0.34 -32.98
CA ALA A 744 -4.95 -0.81 -33.82
C ALA A 744 -3.59 -0.79 -33.11
N SER A 745 -3.37 0.09 -32.12
CA SER A 745 -2.16 0.06 -31.30
C SER A 745 -2.18 -1.07 -30.28
N LEU A 746 -3.33 -1.30 -29.64
CA LEU A 746 -3.53 -2.47 -28.76
C LEU A 746 -3.35 -3.78 -29.53
N ALA A 747 -3.87 -3.87 -30.76
CA ALA A 747 -3.71 -5.06 -31.62
C ALA A 747 -2.25 -5.32 -32.00
N GLY A 748 -1.45 -4.26 -32.19
CA GLY A 748 -0.01 -4.39 -32.39
C GLY A 748 0.68 -4.97 -31.15
N TYR A 749 0.45 -4.39 -29.97
CA TYR A 749 1.09 -4.89 -28.74
C TYR A 749 0.61 -6.30 -28.37
N ALA A 750 -0.69 -6.62 -28.48
CA ALA A 750 -1.21 -7.97 -28.26
C ALA A 750 -0.68 -9.01 -29.27
N HIS A 751 -0.13 -8.57 -30.41
CA HIS A 751 0.54 -9.45 -31.36
C HIS A 751 2.04 -9.63 -31.07
N ASP A 752 2.75 -8.52 -30.82
CA ASP A 752 4.22 -8.52 -30.73
C ASP A 752 4.74 -8.84 -29.32
N ASP A 753 4.07 -8.36 -28.28
CA ASP A 753 4.45 -8.46 -26.87
C ASP A 753 3.20 -8.33 -25.96
N PRO A 754 2.40 -9.41 -25.83
CA PRO A 754 1.13 -9.37 -25.10
C PRO A 754 1.30 -9.16 -23.58
N ASN A 755 2.52 -9.27 -23.07
CA ASN A 755 2.82 -8.91 -21.69
C ASN A 755 2.69 -7.40 -21.47
N ILE A 756 2.87 -6.55 -22.49
CA ILE A 756 2.52 -5.12 -22.40
C ILE A 756 1.06 -4.92 -22.01
N ILE A 757 0.14 -5.76 -22.53
CA ILE A 757 -1.29 -5.68 -22.21
C ILE A 757 -1.57 -6.19 -20.79
N ARG A 758 -0.95 -7.31 -20.37
CA ARG A 758 -1.05 -7.80 -18.99
C ARG A 758 -0.53 -6.78 -17.96
N GLN A 759 0.54 -6.07 -18.31
CA GLN A 759 1.11 -4.99 -17.51
C GLN A 759 0.45 -3.62 -17.77
N MET A 760 -0.66 -3.56 -18.53
CA MET A 760 -1.43 -2.32 -18.72
C MET A 760 -2.71 -2.33 -17.87
N ILE A 761 -3.32 -3.50 -17.64
CA ILE A 761 -4.57 -3.64 -16.90
C ILE A 761 -4.57 -4.90 -16.03
N ALA A 762 -4.91 -4.73 -14.75
CA ALA A 762 -5.08 -5.82 -13.80
C ALA A 762 -6.42 -5.70 -13.05
N PRO A 763 -7.04 -6.83 -12.65
CA PRO A 763 -8.12 -6.78 -11.68
C PRO A 763 -7.58 -6.30 -10.33
N LEU A 764 -8.39 -5.57 -9.58
CA LEU A 764 -8.24 -5.42 -8.13
C LEU A 764 -9.08 -6.49 -7.40
N GLY A 765 -9.91 -7.22 -8.17
CA GLY A 765 -10.62 -8.44 -7.82
C GLY A 765 -11.88 -8.24 -6.97
N ASP A 766 -12.21 -7.00 -6.63
CA ASP A 766 -13.49 -6.60 -6.02
C ASP A 766 -14.58 -6.30 -7.08
N GLY A 767 -14.31 -6.64 -8.34
CA GLY A 767 -15.09 -6.22 -9.51
C GLY A 767 -14.59 -4.93 -10.18
N THR A 768 -13.58 -4.27 -9.60
CA THR A 768 -12.87 -3.12 -10.21
C THR A 768 -11.48 -3.51 -10.72
N TYR A 769 -10.91 -2.65 -11.56
CA TYR A 769 -9.68 -2.87 -12.32
C TYR A 769 -8.79 -1.63 -12.24
N ALA A 770 -7.48 -1.84 -12.12
CA ALA A 770 -6.47 -0.81 -12.30
C ALA A 770 -5.99 -0.80 -13.76
N VAL A 771 -5.82 0.40 -14.34
CA VAL A 771 -5.27 0.59 -15.70
C VAL A 771 -4.16 1.63 -15.66
N ARG A 772 -2.98 1.27 -16.19
CA ARG A 772 -1.77 2.11 -16.21
C ARG A 772 -1.58 2.70 -17.61
N PHE A 773 -1.65 4.02 -17.69
CA PHE A 773 -1.18 4.80 -18.85
C PHE A 773 0.01 5.68 -18.47
N HIS A 774 0.58 6.36 -19.45
CA HIS A 774 1.73 7.25 -19.30
C HIS A 774 1.44 8.65 -19.82
N ARG A 775 1.71 9.66 -19.00
CA ARG A 775 1.64 11.08 -19.41
C ARG A 775 2.89 11.83 -18.98
N GLY A 776 3.51 12.52 -19.94
CA GLY A 776 4.69 13.35 -19.66
C GLY A 776 5.86 12.59 -19.03
N GLY A 777 5.98 11.29 -19.31
CA GLY A 777 7.02 10.41 -18.77
C GLY A 777 6.72 9.79 -17.40
N GLN A 778 5.56 10.08 -16.81
CA GLN A 778 5.08 9.49 -15.56
C GLN A 778 3.93 8.53 -15.83
N GLU A 779 3.74 7.57 -14.93
CA GLU A 779 2.59 6.68 -14.91
C GLU A 779 1.35 7.39 -14.36
N VAL A 780 0.19 6.98 -14.84
CA VAL A 780 -1.12 7.46 -14.41
C VAL A 780 -2.00 6.22 -14.24
N TYR A 781 -2.38 5.94 -13.00
CA TYR A 781 -3.18 4.78 -12.63
C TYR A 781 -4.65 5.17 -12.54
N LEU A 782 -5.51 4.51 -13.29
CA LEU A 782 -6.96 4.69 -13.27
C LEU A 782 -7.59 3.49 -12.59
N ARG A 783 -8.63 3.72 -11.78
CA ARG A 783 -9.51 2.65 -11.29
C ARG A 783 -10.87 2.75 -11.97
N ILE A 784 -11.35 1.65 -12.51
CA ILE A 784 -12.64 1.54 -13.19
C ILE A 784 -13.39 0.29 -12.72
N ASP A 785 -14.71 0.34 -12.70
CA ASP A 785 -15.54 -0.86 -12.59
C ASP A 785 -15.91 -1.40 -13.98
N ALA A 786 -16.60 -2.55 -13.99
CA ALA A 786 -17.03 -3.22 -15.20
C ALA A 786 -18.36 -2.71 -15.80
N ASP A 787 -18.87 -1.55 -15.42
CA ASP A 787 -20.06 -0.98 -16.05
C ASP A 787 -19.69 -0.49 -17.46
N LEU A 788 -20.24 -1.11 -18.49
CA LEU A 788 -19.91 -0.83 -19.89
C LEU A 788 -21.11 -0.30 -20.69
N PRO A 789 -20.94 0.66 -21.61
CA PRO A 789 -22.04 1.25 -22.38
C PRO A 789 -22.71 0.25 -23.30
N VAL A 790 -24.03 0.09 -23.14
CA VAL A 790 -24.84 -0.80 -23.96
C VAL A 790 -25.92 -0.05 -24.76
N ARG A 791 -26.28 -0.66 -25.90
CA ARG A 791 -27.51 -0.34 -26.63
C ARG A 791 -28.29 -1.62 -26.88
N TYR A 792 -29.47 -1.73 -26.29
CA TYR A 792 -30.30 -2.95 -26.32
C TYR A 792 -29.52 -4.20 -25.83
N SER A 793 -28.84 -4.08 -24.68
CA SER A 793 -28.02 -5.15 -24.06
C SER A 793 -26.90 -5.70 -24.95
N ARG A 794 -26.30 -4.84 -25.79
CA ARG A 794 -25.07 -5.11 -26.54
C ARG A 794 -24.11 -3.94 -26.38
N LEU A 795 -22.83 -4.22 -26.17
CA LEU A 795 -21.78 -3.20 -26.08
C LEU A 795 -21.82 -2.28 -27.30
N VAL A 796 -21.75 -0.96 -27.08
CA VAL A 796 -21.77 0.04 -28.16
C VAL A 796 -20.39 0.17 -28.79
N TYR A 797 -19.37 0.29 -27.93
CA TYR A 797 -17.98 0.53 -28.27
C TYR A 797 -17.22 -0.79 -28.43
N ALA A 798 -15.95 -0.90 -28.06
CA ALA A 798 -15.21 -2.17 -28.15
C ALA A 798 -16.02 -3.35 -27.58
N LYS A 799 -15.91 -4.51 -28.23
CA LYS A 799 -16.60 -5.73 -27.79
C LYS A 799 -15.77 -6.49 -26.78
N LEU A 800 -16.39 -7.52 -26.21
CA LEU A 800 -15.65 -8.62 -25.59
C LEU A 800 -14.85 -9.36 -26.66
N GLY A 801 -13.74 -9.98 -26.27
CA GLY A 801 -13.00 -10.90 -27.13
C GLY A 801 -13.83 -12.14 -27.49
N ALA A 802 -13.27 -12.99 -28.35
CA ALA A 802 -13.99 -14.12 -28.93
C ALA A 802 -14.43 -15.16 -27.87
N GLU A 803 -13.70 -15.27 -26.77
CA GLU A 803 -13.98 -16.19 -25.66
C GLU A 803 -14.70 -15.48 -24.48
N GLY A 804 -14.97 -14.18 -24.62
CA GLY A 804 -15.74 -13.38 -23.67
C GLY A 804 -14.91 -12.50 -22.75
N GLU A 805 -13.60 -12.36 -22.99
CA GLU A 805 -12.74 -11.47 -22.20
C GLU A 805 -13.11 -9.99 -22.31
N THR A 806 -12.87 -9.25 -21.24
CA THR A 806 -13.28 -7.85 -21.07
C THR A 806 -12.18 -6.81 -21.31
N TRP A 807 -10.90 -7.22 -21.40
CA TRP A 807 -9.77 -6.28 -21.39
C TRP A 807 -9.83 -5.17 -22.43
N VAL A 808 -10.29 -5.46 -23.65
CA VAL A 808 -10.39 -4.44 -24.73
C VAL A 808 -11.38 -3.34 -24.35
N ALA A 809 -12.58 -3.71 -23.88
CA ALA A 809 -13.63 -2.78 -23.50
C ALA A 809 -13.31 -2.01 -22.21
N LEU A 810 -12.64 -2.65 -21.25
CA LEU A 810 -12.16 -1.99 -20.04
C LEU A 810 -11.01 -1.02 -20.33
N ALA A 811 -10.06 -1.39 -21.20
CA ALA A 811 -8.99 -0.49 -21.63
C ALA A 811 -9.54 0.71 -22.42
N GLU A 812 -10.54 0.53 -23.28
CA GLU A 812 -11.24 1.62 -23.97
C GLU A 812 -12.00 2.53 -23.00
N LYS A 813 -12.69 1.96 -21.99
CA LYS A 813 -13.33 2.72 -20.90
C LYS A 813 -12.31 3.57 -20.15
N ALA A 814 -11.19 2.99 -19.71
CA ALA A 814 -10.11 3.72 -19.04
C ALA A 814 -9.55 4.84 -19.93
N TYR A 815 -9.36 4.57 -21.22
CA TYR A 815 -8.85 5.57 -22.16
C TYR A 815 -9.84 6.74 -22.36
N ALA A 816 -11.16 6.54 -22.20
CA ALA A 816 -12.15 7.61 -22.25
C ALA A 816 -12.05 8.62 -21.06
N TYR A 817 -11.55 8.19 -19.90
CA TYR A 817 -11.18 9.10 -18.80
C TYR A 817 -9.82 9.77 -19.05
N PHE A 818 -8.82 8.99 -19.45
CA PHE A 818 -7.46 9.46 -19.63
C PHE A 818 -7.31 10.42 -20.82
N ARG A 819 -8.04 10.21 -21.92
CA ARG A 819 -7.83 10.98 -23.14
C ARG A 819 -8.32 12.42 -23.00
N TYR A 820 -7.37 13.34 -23.12
CA TYR A 820 -7.53 14.79 -23.03
C TYR A 820 -8.11 15.32 -21.71
N ASP A 821 -8.30 14.47 -20.70
CA ASP A 821 -9.01 14.74 -19.45
C ASP A 821 -10.51 15.06 -19.63
N ASP A 822 -11.10 14.60 -20.73
CA ASP A 822 -12.47 14.95 -21.14
C ASP A 822 -13.56 14.04 -20.49
N ASN A 823 -13.17 12.89 -19.90
CA ASN A 823 -14.06 11.91 -19.27
C ASN A 823 -15.28 11.50 -20.14
N SER A 824 -15.04 11.21 -21.41
CA SER A 824 -16.11 11.10 -22.41
C SER A 824 -15.68 10.23 -23.58
N TYR A 825 -16.47 9.20 -23.93
CA TYR A 825 -16.20 8.37 -25.12
C TYR A 825 -16.15 9.17 -26.42
N ASP A 826 -16.84 10.32 -26.50
CA ASP A 826 -16.73 11.25 -27.65
C ASP A 826 -15.28 11.72 -27.90
N SER A 827 -14.42 11.83 -26.87
CA SER A 827 -13.03 12.31 -27.02
C SER A 827 -12.12 11.31 -27.74
N LEU A 828 -12.53 10.04 -27.77
CA LEU A 828 -11.81 8.96 -28.43
C LEU A 828 -11.84 9.07 -29.96
N ALA A 829 -12.78 9.82 -30.53
CA ALA A 829 -12.94 9.95 -31.98
C ALA A 829 -11.75 10.69 -32.64
N GLY A 830 -10.93 9.94 -33.38
CA GLY A 830 -9.79 10.46 -34.13
C GLY A 830 -8.50 10.58 -33.32
N GLY A 831 -7.38 10.22 -33.95
CA GLY A 831 -6.06 10.19 -33.32
C GLY A 831 -5.01 9.49 -34.19
N TRP A 832 -3.83 9.25 -33.62
CA TRP A 832 -2.72 8.58 -34.29
C TRP A 832 -2.07 7.54 -33.37
N MET A 833 -1.76 6.38 -33.94
CA MET A 833 -1.21 5.22 -33.23
C MET A 833 0.10 5.53 -32.50
N SER A 834 0.92 6.42 -33.07
CA SER A 834 2.16 6.89 -32.45
C SER A 834 1.96 7.62 -31.12
N THR A 835 0.82 8.27 -30.90
CA THR A 835 0.51 8.87 -29.58
C THR A 835 0.19 7.76 -28.58
N VAL A 836 -0.69 6.84 -28.97
CA VAL A 836 -1.15 5.72 -28.12
C VAL A 836 0.02 4.81 -27.72
N TYR A 837 0.94 4.51 -28.64
CA TYR A 837 2.11 3.71 -28.31
C TYR A 837 2.90 4.27 -27.12
N LYS A 838 3.09 5.58 -27.09
CA LYS A 838 3.77 6.27 -26.00
C LYS A 838 2.89 6.37 -24.73
N GLU A 839 1.58 6.51 -24.88
CA GLU A 839 0.64 6.55 -23.75
C GLU A 839 0.49 5.18 -23.06
N ILE A 840 0.72 4.07 -23.77
CA ILE A 840 0.70 2.72 -23.17
C ILE A 840 2.04 2.38 -22.51
N THR A 841 3.17 2.58 -23.20
CA THR A 841 4.47 2.02 -22.75
C THR A 841 5.54 3.05 -22.38
N ASN A 842 5.30 4.35 -22.60
CA ASN A 842 6.30 5.42 -22.58
C ASN A 842 7.50 5.22 -23.53
N ARG A 843 7.55 4.12 -24.32
CA ARG A 843 8.60 3.87 -25.30
C ARG A 843 8.58 4.97 -26.36
N SER A 844 9.74 5.16 -27.01
CA SER A 844 9.84 6.11 -28.11
C SER A 844 8.99 5.64 -29.29
N SER A 845 8.33 6.58 -29.95
CA SER A 845 7.44 6.31 -31.08
C SER A 845 7.68 7.29 -32.22
N ALA A 846 7.41 6.87 -33.45
CA ALA A 846 7.53 7.72 -34.64
C ALA A 846 6.30 7.62 -35.54
N LEU A 847 5.99 8.72 -36.24
CA LEU A 847 5.03 8.74 -37.35
C LEU A 847 5.77 9.15 -38.62
N ARG A 848 5.71 8.32 -39.65
CA ARG A 848 6.39 8.51 -40.93
C ARG A 848 5.38 8.55 -42.08
N TRP A 849 5.32 9.69 -42.77
CA TRP A 849 4.54 9.83 -44.01
C TRP A 849 5.16 8.99 -45.14
N THR A 850 4.32 8.31 -45.91
CA THR A 850 4.73 7.43 -47.03
C THR A 850 4.92 8.17 -48.36
N SER A 851 4.56 9.45 -48.41
CA SER A 851 4.67 10.29 -49.61
C SER A 851 6.10 10.27 -50.19
N GLY A 852 6.20 9.93 -51.47
CA GLY A 852 7.48 9.80 -52.19
C GLY A 852 8.22 8.47 -51.98
N MET A 853 7.76 7.56 -51.10
CA MET A 853 8.36 6.23 -50.95
C MET A 853 8.03 5.34 -52.15
N THR A 854 9.00 4.50 -52.57
CA THR A 854 8.72 3.39 -53.49
C THR A 854 8.17 2.20 -52.72
N ALA A 855 7.48 1.29 -53.40
CA ALA A 855 6.92 0.07 -52.80
C ALA A 855 8.01 -0.73 -52.05
N GLY A 856 9.16 -0.99 -52.70
CA GLY A 856 10.29 -1.66 -52.07
C GLY A 856 10.92 -0.89 -50.90
N ALA A 857 11.02 0.44 -50.97
CA ALA A 857 11.55 1.24 -49.85
C ALA A 857 10.61 1.24 -48.64
N MET A 858 9.29 1.21 -48.87
CA MET A 858 8.29 1.09 -47.83
C MET A 858 8.33 -0.29 -47.17
N PHE A 859 8.43 -1.36 -47.96
CA PHE A 859 8.61 -2.72 -47.44
C PHE A 859 9.87 -2.85 -46.59
N THR A 860 11.03 -2.44 -47.12
CA THR A 860 12.32 -2.51 -46.40
C THR A 860 12.28 -1.73 -45.09
N TYR A 861 11.53 -0.61 -45.03
CA TYR A 861 11.34 0.10 -43.76
C TYR A 861 10.48 -0.71 -42.78
N ILE A 862 9.28 -1.15 -43.18
CA ILE A 862 8.35 -1.90 -42.31
C ILE A 862 9.01 -3.20 -41.80
N ALA A 863 9.54 -4.01 -42.72
CA ALA A 863 10.23 -5.26 -42.37
C ALA A 863 11.46 -5.02 -41.48
N GLY A 864 12.18 -3.91 -41.70
CA GLY A 864 13.32 -3.52 -40.87
C GLY A 864 12.96 -3.02 -39.48
N GLN A 865 11.74 -2.50 -39.26
CA GLN A 865 11.25 -2.16 -37.91
C GLN A 865 10.83 -3.43 -37.16
N ILE A 866 10.04 -4.30 -37.79
CA ILE A 866 9.60 -5.57 -37.20
C ILE A 866 10.80 -6.46 -36.86
N ALA A 867 11.80 -6.54 -37.73
CA ALA A 867 13.05 -7.26 -37.46
C ALA A 867 13.92 -6.66 -36.33
N ALA A 868 13.60 -5.45 -35.87
CA ALA A 868 14.21 -4.79 -34.71
C ALA A 868 13.33 -4.90 -33.44
N GLY A 869 12.25 -5.69 -33.48
CA GLY A 869 11.31 -5.87 -32.35
C GLY A 869 10.32 -4.71 -32.18
N ALA A 870 10.20 -3.81 -33.16
CA ALA A 870 9.33 -2.65 -33.07
C ALA A 870 7.91 -2.95 -33.57
N THR A 871 6.89 -2.56 -32.79
CA THR A 871 5.48 -2.66 -33.17
C THR A 871 5.12 -1.62 -34.23
N VAL A 872 4.39 -2.02 -35.27
CA VAL A 872 4.08 -1.17 -36.43
C VAL A 872 2.58 -1.14 -36.74
N SER A 873 2.06 0.05 -37.04
CA SER A 873 0.70 0.25 -37.53
C SER A 873 0.69 1.18 -38.76
N LEU A 874 -0.33 1.03 -39.62
CA LEU A 874 -0.49 1.82 -40.84
C LEU A 874 -1.77 2.66 -40.79
N GLY A 875 -1.69 3.91 -41.26
CA GLY A 875 -2.84 4.81 -41.40
C GLY A 875 -3.22 4.98 -42.88
N SER A 876 -4.47 4.69 -43.24
CA SER A 876 -4.95 4.74 -44.62
C SER A 876 -5.24 6.16 -45.11
N TYR A 877 -5.15 6.40 -46.41
CA TYR A 877 -5.69 7.63 -47.04
C TYR A 877 -7.20 7.74 -46.80
N GLY A 878 -7.79 8.93 -46.92
CA GLY A 878 -9.24 9.12 -46.76
C GLY A 878 -10.11 8.43 -47.83
N ALA A 879 -9.54 8.17 -49.01
CA ALA A 879 -10.17 7.41 -50.08
C ALA A 879 -9.12 6.46 -50.71
N PRO A 880 -8.76 5.35 -50.03
CA PRO A 880 -7.73 4.43 -50.46
C PRO A 880 -8.26 3.50 -51.57
N ALA A 881 -7.36 2.87 -52.31
CA ALA A 881 -7.72 1.88 -53.33
C ALA A 881 -7.73 0.45 -52.76
N GLY A 882 -8.62 -0.40 -53.26
CA GLY A 882 -8.69 -1.82 -52.90
C GLY A 882 -9.60 -2.09 -51.69
N PRO A 883 -9.31 -3.13 -50.87
CA PRO A 883 -10.18 -3.55 -49.77
C PRO A 883 -10.10 -2.65 -48.52
N ILE A 884 -9.24 -1.63 -48.52
CA ILE A 884 -8.89 -0.86 -47.33
C ILE A 884 -9.96 0.18 -47.00
N VAL A 885 -10.40 0.25 -45.75
CA VAL A 885 -11.21 1.34 -45.18
C VAL A 885 -10.41 2.65 -45.18
N GLY A 886 -11.03 3.76 -45.60
CA GLY A 886 -10.39 5.08 -45.62
C GLY A 886 -10.42 5.81 -44.27
N SER A 887 -9.42 6.66 -44.03
CA SER A 887 -9.20 7.39 -42.76
C SER A 887 -9.15 6.46 -41.53
N HIS A 888 -8.50 5.30 -41.68
CA HIS A 888 -8.57 4.20 -40.73
C HIS A 888 -7.19 3.65 -40.38
N ALA A 889 -7.05 3.11 -39.18
CA ALA A 889 -5.81 2.54 -38.66
C ALA A 889 -5.82 1.01 -38.70
N TYR A 890 -4.64 0.41 -38.94
CA TYR A 890 -4.44 -1.04 -39.00
C TYR A 890 -3.16 -1.41 -38.25
N ALA A 891 -3.17 -2.52 -37.52
CA ALA A 891 -1.93 -3.13 -37.01
C ALA A 891 -1.21 -3.88 -38.14
N VAL A 892 0.11 -3.99 -38.08
CA VAL A 892 0.89 -4.88 -38.98
C VAL A 892 1.21 -6.16 -38.24
N LEU A 893 0.75 -7.30 -38.76
CA LEU A 893 1.00 -8.65 -38.20
C LEU A 893 2.21 -9.36 -38.83
N GLY A 894 2.94 -8.67 -39.72
CA GLY A 894 4.17 -9.20 -40.29
C GLY A 894 4.43 -8.81 -41.75
N THR A 895 5.57 -9.29 -42.23
CA THR A 895 6.02 -9.11 -43.62
C THR A 895 6.62 -10.40 -44.15
N GLU A 896 6.47 -10.63 -45.46
CA GLU A 896 6.99 -11.85 -46.10
C GLU A 896 7.35 -11.61 -47.57
N VAL A 897 8.15 -12.53 -48.12
CA VAL A 897 8.51 -12.55 -49.54
C VAL A 897 8.26 -13.93 -50.12
N VAL A 898 7.26 -14.06 -50.99
CA VAL A 898 6.88 -15.34 -51.61
C VAL A 898 7.05 -15.26 -53.11
N ASN A 899 7.87 -16.16 -53.67
CA ASN A 899 8.23 -16.19 -55.09
C ASN A 899 8.75 -14.84 -55.63
N GLY A 900 9.43 -14.06 -54.79
CA GLY A 900 9.94 -12.72 -55.12
C GLY A 900 8.94 -11.57 -54.98
N VAL A 901 7.67 -11.85 -54.62
CA VAL A 901 6.65 -10.84 -54.35
C VAL A 901 6.63 -10.50 -52.85
N GLN A 902 6.66 -9.20 -52.54
CA GLN A 902 6.64 -8.67 -51.17
C GLN A 902 5.20 -8.45 -50.68
N TYR A 903 4.91 -8.92 -49.47
CA TYR A 903 3.60 -8.76 -48.81
C TYR A 903 3.73 -8.20 -47.39
N VAL A 904 2.72 -7.43 -46.97
CA VAL A 904 2.49 -7.02 -45.59
C VAL A 904 1.14 -7.58 -45.16
N THR A 905 1.10 -8.24 -44.01
CA THR A 905 -0.16 -8.68 -43.40
C THR A 905 -0.61 -7.65 -42.38
N VAL A 906 -1.86 -7.21 -42.46
CA VAL A 906 -2.42 -6.18 -41.58
C VAL A 906 -3.70 -6.66 -40.91
N HIS A 907 -3.97 -6.17 -39.69
CA HIS A 907 -5.23 -6.39 -38.98
C HIS A 907 -6.07 -5.11 -38.95
N ASN A 908 -7.32 -5.21 -39.38
CA ASN A 908 -8.33 -4.16 -39.24
C ASN A 908 -9.01 -4.30 -37.86
N PRO A 909 -8.92 -3.30 -36.95
CA PRO A 909 -9.53 -3.37 -35.63
C PRO A 909 -11.06 -3.48 -35.63
N TRP A 910 -11.74 -3.40 -36.78
CA TRP A 910 -13.16 -3.73 -36.91
C TRP A 910 -13.47 -5.24 -36.79
N GLY A 911 -12.47 -6.12 -36.78
CA GLY A 911 -12.66 -7.58 -36.79
C GLY A 911 -13.28 -8.09 -38.10
N ALA A 912 -13.07 -7.36 -39.20
CA ALA A 912 -13.48 -7.69 -40.56
C ALA A 912 -12.65 -6.87 -41.55
N ASP A 913 -12.39 -7.40 -42.76
CA ASP A 913 -11.47 -6.80 -43.75
C ASP A 913 -11.71 -5.30 -43.96
N GLY A 914 -12.99 -4.93 -44.02
CA GLY A 914 -13.46 -3.67 -44.53
C GLY A 914 -13.61 -3.69 -46.06
N GLY A 915 -14.28 -2.67 -46.60
CA GLY A 915 -14.48 -2.52 -48.05
C GLY A 915 -15.22 -3.70 -48.70
N THR A 916 -14.48 -4.52 -49.43
CA THR A 916 -14.97 -5.73 -50.13
C THR A 916 -14.15 -6.93 -49.70
N ALA A 917 -14.81 -8.06 -49.43
CA ALA A 917 -14.17 -9.33 -49.07
C ALA A 917 -12.96 -9.63 -49.97
N TYR A 918 -11.77 -9.69 -49.37
CA TYR A 918 -10.51 -9.77 -50.10
C TYR A 918 -9.98 -11.19 -50.21
N ASP A 919 -10.30 -12.03 -49.23
CA ASP A 919 -9.90 -13.44 -49.19
C ASP A 919 -11.08 -14.39 -48.86
N SER A 920 -10.76 -15.58 -48.31
CA SER A 920 -11.74 -16.60 -47.95
C SER A 920 -12.51 -16.35 -46.64
N ASN A 921 -12.05 -15.46 -45.76
CA ASN A 921 -12.65 -15.23 -44.45
C ASN A 921 -12.76 -13.73 -44.11
N PRO A 922 -13.71 -13.00 -44.71
CA PRO A 922 -13.81 -11.54 -44.59
C PRO A 922 -14.31 -11.02 -43.22
N LYS A 923 -14.10 -11.79 -42.15
CA LYS A 923 -14.59 -11.62 -40.78
C LYS A 923 -13.52 -11.91 -39.71
N ASP A 924 -12.26 -12.05 -40.09
CA ASP A 924 -11.14 -12.01 -39.14
C ASP A 924 -10.39 -10.67 -39.17
N GLY A 925 -10.59 -9.85 -40.21
CA GLY A 925 -9.93 -8.55 -40.35
C GLY A 925 -8.48 -8.63 -40.79
N VAL A 926 -7.99 -9.81 -41.19
CA VAL A 926 -6.59 -10.04 -41.54
C VAL A 926 -6.40 -9.96 -43.05
N LEU A 927 -5.78 -8.89 -43.55
CA LEU A 927 -5.52 -8.72 -44.98
C LEU A 927 -4.04 -8.92 -45.32
N ARG A 928 -3.74 -9.89 -46.19
CA ARG A 928 -2.40 -10.13 -46.75
C ARG A 928 -2.21 -9.36 -48.06
N LEU A 929 -1.57 -8.20 -48.00
CA LEU A 929 -1.55 -7.20 -49.08
C LEU A 929 -0.22 -7.20 -49.84
N THR A 930 -0.27 -7.10 -51.18
CA THR A 930 0.93 -6.81 -51.99
C THR A 930 1.38 -5.37 -51.77
N MET A 931 2.69 -5.11 -51.91
CA MET A 931 3.22 -3.76 -51.72
C MET A 931 2.68 -2.68 -52.67
N ASP A 932 2.13 -3.07 -53.83
CA ASP A 932 1.42 -2.13 -54.71
C ASP A 932 0.08 -1.68 -54.11
N ILE A 933 -0.62 -2.53 -53.36
CA ILE A 933 -1.81 -2.12 -52.60
C ILE A 933 -1.38 -1.27 -51.41
N VAL A 934 -0.42 -1.76 -50.61
CA VAL A 934 0.05 -1.09 -49.38
C VAL A 934 0.48 0.36 -49.67
N LYS A 935 1.33 0.56 -50.69
CA LYS A 935 1.83 1.89 -51.08
C LYS A 935 0.70 2.86 -51.47
N ASN A 936 -0.34 2.37 -52.16
CA ASN A 936 -1.41 3.21 -52.67
C ASN A 936 -2.56 3.41 -51.67
N ALA A 937 -2.65 2.56 -50.64
CA ALA A 937 -3.69 2.64 -49.62
C ALA A 937 -3.26 3.36 -48.33
N PHE A 938 -1.98 3.30 -47.95
CA PHE A 938 -1.49 3.81 -46.67
C PHE A 938 -0.64 5.08 -46.80
N MET A 939 -1.03 6.12 -46.05
CA MET A 939 -0.38 7.44 -46.05
C MET A 939 0.66 7.62 -44.94
N ALA A 940 0.57 6.84 -43.87
CA ALA A 940 1.45 6.92 -42.72
C ALA A 940 1.81 5.55 -42.14
N ILE A 941 3.00 5.45 -41.59
CA ILE A 941 3.53 4.32 -40.82
C ILE A 941 3.79 4.85 -39.41
N ALA A 942 3.12 4.29 -38.41
CA ALA A 942 3.42 4.52 -37.00
C ALA A 942 4.30 3.37 -36.48
N VAL A 943 5.24 3.68 -35.61
CA VAL A 943 6.17 2.71 -35.01
C VAL A 943 6.27 2.99 -33.52
N SER A 944 6.21 1.93 -32.70
CA SER A 944 6.72 1.90 -31.32
C SER A 944 8.06 1.17 -31.33
N PHE A 945 9.13 1.81 -30.88
CA PHE A 945 10.43 1.15 -30.81
C PHE A 945 10.49 0.21 -29.61
N ALA A 946 11.24 -0.88 -29.74
CA ALA A 946 11.53 -1.83 -28.65
C ALA A 946 12.28 -1.13 -27.49
#